data_AF-A0A7V5Y6P5-F1
#
_entry.id   AF-A0A7V5Y6P5-F1
#
_cell.length_a   1.000
_cell.length_b   1.000
_cell.length_c   1.000
_cell.angle_alpha   90.00
_cell.angle_beta   90.00
_cell.angle_gamma   90.00
#
_symmetry.space_group_name_H-M   'P 1'
#
loop_
_entity.id
_entity.type
_entity.pdbx_description
1 polymer ?
#
loop_
_entity_poly.entity_id
_entity_poly.type
_entity_poly.pdbx_seq_one_letter_code
_entity_poly.pdbx_strand_id
1 'polypeptide(L)'
;MNPQSKYLLKGGWGVMLLLAGSLFAMVASAQPEKPASQTAKSWLLPANVQVLEQQMREAYNARKSCKPEPPIEVRLDLSHAPTLGQPVQVIFSVLPFEYLHNAEISWDVSEGVSVLTRPQPLQNLRIDTKGVSQYRLVVQFNRPGRYEIAASVVERGNGFTMGRRVHLYFDVRPDGTIEVSRLPFWEARKEPPAAQEVAPSEKITEPAPDSIAQLGAPPIPEFQPVNDDQTVSPQGPTGTARVRGYFYYRHRDGTLHGAYGALVQIWDDDTWSGDDLLAEAVCGSNGFFETPDFDNGDDGDPFDDASQEPYVRWFARNGRVNVVHYTDGHNFQVNGPSRTDLPDGVWDIGGWFIDTDGPGNYPDDGWEAAYEICDALSRAWASYNYGLGYDLELVNCRWQEGGSDGAYYEGGSRRITLTDGDQQDDSVIFHEYGHHVMQVVKGGFPPGSGGAHSWFGCYTGGLAWSEGWATYSGQSSLGNTTYCDTPGVGDSANFCVNVETTTGNCRDATVGTTGEASVASSLWDVYDNLGGDPHPRDRLALGRGQIWDTFVNGGTLNHMMDFINAWFARGHDYDSAFRDIMRDHRILAEISDFVTVEIDHTYRGDLVVDVGVGNPDAPLYSKRIWNRAGGGADNLYIQESIADAPE
;
A
#
# COMPACT_ATOMS: atom_id res chain seq x y z
N MET A 1 -72.98 27.96 -9.14
CA MET A 1 -72.40 28.08 -7.78
C MET A 1 -70.92 28.38 -7.93
N ASN A 2 -70.47 29.33 -7.12
CA ASN A 2 -69.23 30.12 -7.19
C ASN A 2 -67.91 29.31 -7.04
N PRO A 3 -66.73 29.92 -7.31
CA PRO A 3 -65.64 29.36 -8.10
C PRO A 3 -64.25 29.61 -7.45
N GLN A 4 -63.17 29.52 -8.25
CA GLN A 4 -61.86 30.20 -8.07
C GLN A 4 -60.96 29.69 -6.90
N SER A 5 -59.62 29.74 -6.95
CA SER A 5 -58.72 30.62 -7.69
C SER A 5 -57.28 30.08 -7.74
N LYS A 6 -56.62 30.44 -8.84
CA LYS A 6 -55.17 30.69 -9.03
C LYS A 6 -54.51 31.48 -7.89
N TYR A 7 -53.24 31.18 -7.59
CA TYR A 7 -52.29 32.19 -7.07
C TYR A 7 -51.04 32.28 -7.93
N LEU A 8 -50.60 33.54 -8.05
CA LEU A 8 -49.56 34.10 -8.91
C LEU A 8 -48.24 34.26 -8.14
N LEU A 9 -47.16 34.25 -8.92
CA LEU A 9 -45.81 34.74 -8.62
C LEU A 9 -45.79 36.17 -8.04
N LYS A 10 -44.84 36.39 -7.10
CA LYS A 10 -44.05 37.61 -6.77
C LYS A 10 -43.13 37.17 -5.62
N GLY A 11 -41.81 37.33 -5.60
CA GLY A 11 -40.90 38.30 -6.18
C GLY A 11 -39.96 38.72 -5.03
N GLY A 12 -38.65 38.87 -5.27
CA GLY A 12 -37.74 39.43 -4.27
C GLY A 12 -36.29 39.03 -4.41
N TRP A 13 -35.56 39.76 -5.25
CA TRP A 13 -34.11 39.84 -5.23
C TRP A 13 -33.62 40.46 -3.91
N GLY A 14 -32.52 39.95 -3.38
CA GLY A 14 -31.81 40.51 -2.23
C GLY A 14 -30.35 40.08 -2.23
N VAL A 15 -29.55 40.74 -3.06
CA VAL A 15 -28.09 40.74 -2.98
C VAL A 15 -27.69 41.45 -1.68
N MET A 16 -26.88 40.80 -0.84
CA MET A 16 -26.12 41.50 0.19
C MET A 16 -24.69 40.98 0.19
N LEU A 17 -23.85 41.74 -0.50
CA LEU A 17 -22.39 41.74 -0.41
C LEU A 17 -22.02 42.42 0.91
N LEU A 18 -21.16 41.81 1.73
CA LEU A 18 -20.32 42.55 2.68
C LEU A 18 -19.05 41.75 2.98
N LEU A 19 -17.94 42.34 2.53
CA LEU A 19 -16.54 41.99 2.75
C LEU A 19 -16.11 42.29 4.20
N ALA A 20 -15.39 41.35 4.80
CA ALA A 20 -14.27 41.52 5.73
C ALA A 20 -13.76 40.10 6.05
N GLY A 21 -12.53 39.67 5.78
CA GLY A 21 -11.25 40.36 5.96
C GLY A 21 -10.60 39.85 7.25
N SER A 22 -9.87 38.74 7.20
CA SER A 22 -8.91 38.26 8.22
C SER A 22 -8.10 37.11 7.60
N LEU A 23 -6.94 37.41 7.02
CA LEU A 23 -5.61 37.32 7.63
C LEU A 23 -5.12 35.88 7.74
N PHE A 24 -4.27 35.52 6.78
CA PHE A 24 -3.41 34.34 6.77
C PHE A 24 -2.60 34.24 8.07
N ALA A 25 -2.69 33.11 8.73
CA ALA A 25 -1.62 32.59 9.57
C ALA A 25 -1.28 31.20 9.03
N MET A 26 -0.22 31.14 8.21
CA MET A 26 0.47 29.88 7.95
C MET A 26 1.09 29.42 9.26
N VAL A 27 0.59 28.31 9.81
CA VAL A 27 1.32 27.57 10.83
C VAL A 27 2.31 26.69 10.08
N ALA A 28 3.56 27.10 10.09
CA ALA A 28 4.69 26.24 9.77
C ALA A 28 5.00 25.32 10.96
N SER A 29 5.51 24.14 10.64
CA SER A 29 6.26 23.20 11.49
C SER A 29 5.48 22.41 12.54
N ALA A 30 5.57 21.08 12.48
CA ALA A 30 6.69 20.37 13.10
C ALA A 30 6.81 18.97 12.48
N GLN A 31 8.02 18.53 12.18
CA GLN A 31 8.32 17.11 11.96
C GLN A 31 7.90 16.30 13.21
N PRO A 32 7.55 15.01 13.09
CA PRO A 32 7.37 14.18 14.27
C PRO A 32 8.72 14.08 14.99
N GLU A 33 8.83 14.78 16.12
CA GLU A 33 9.89 14.55 17.10
C GLU A 33 9.94 13.04 17.39
N LYS A 34 11.15 12.51 17.56
CA LYS A 34 11.42 11.21 18.19
C LYS A 34 10.35 10.91 19.24
N PRO A 35 9.75 9.69 19.30
CA PRO A 35 8.95 9.34 20.45
C PRO A 35 9.86 9.45 21.67
N ALA A 36 9.70 10.54 22.43
CA ALA A 36 10.43 10.75 23.66
C ALA A 36 10.22 9.49 24.50
N SER A 37 11.31 8.92 25.01
CA SER A 37 11.27 7.90 26.06
C SER A 37 10.24 8.33 27.09
N GLN A 38 9.05 7.73 27.03
CA GLN A 38 7.96 8.16 27.89
C GLN A 38 8.25 7.54 29.25
N THR A 39 8.47 8.41 30.25
CA THR A 39 8.67 7.97 31.63
C THR A 39 7.58 6.98 32.04
N ALA A 40 7.91 6.00 32.88
CA ALA A 40 7.04 4.90 33.31
C ALA A 40 5.60 5.31 33.76
N LYS A 41 5.37 6.60 34.02
CA LYS A 41 4.09 7.20 34.37
C LYS A 41 3.02 7.14 33.28
N SER A 42 3.35 7.16 31.98
CA SER A 42 2.34 7.10 30.91
C SER A 42 1.72 5.70 30.75
N TRP A 43 2.37 4.69 31.30
CA TRP A 43 1.96 3.28 31.24
C TRP A 43 1.20 2.81 32.49
N LEU A 44 0.92 3.72 33.41
CA LEU A 44 0.17 3.41 34.62
C LEU A 44 -1.33 3.37 34.32
N LEU A 45 -2.01 2.40 34.92
CA LEU A 45 -3.46 2.34 34.87
C LEU A 45 -4.05 3.66 35.37
N PRO A 46 -4.99 4.29 34.65
CA PRO A 46 -5.69 5.47 35.15
C PRO A 46 -6.33 5.19 36.51
N ALA A 47 -6.25 6.16 37.43
CA ALA A 47 -6.78 6.01 38.80
C ALA A 47 -8.32 5.81 38.83
N ASN A 48 -9.01 6.14 37.74
CA ASN A 48 -10.46 6.02 37.61
C ASN A 48 -10.80 5.17 36.37
N VAL A 49 -11.56 4.08 36.57
CA VAL A 49 -12.03 3.19 35.51
C VAL A 49 -12.90 3.92 34.48
N GLN A 50 -13.65 4.97 34.87
CA GLN A 50 -14.43 5.78 33.93
C GLN A 50 -13.53 6.56 32.96
N VAL A 51 -12.37 7.04 33.43
CA VAL A 51 -11.39 7.73 32.57
C VAL A 51 -10.77 6.74 31.60
N LEU A 52 -10.44 5.54 32.06
CA LEU A 52 -9.95 4.45 31.19
C LEU A 52 -10.99 4.09 30.13
N GLU A 53 -12.25 3.91 30.53
CA GLU A 53 -13.34 3.62 29.60
C GLU A 53 -13.49 4.72 28.55
N GLN A 54 -13.51 5.99 28.97
CA GLN A 54 -13.58 7.12 28.06
C GLN A 54 -12.42 7.11 27.06
N GLN A 55 -11.18 6.93 27.53
CA GLN A 55 -10.00 6.85 26.67
C GLN A 55 -10.08 5.70 25.66
N MET A 56 -10.57 4.53 26.08
CA MET A 56 -10.76 3.38 25.18
C MET A 56 -11.87 3.62 24.16
N ARG A 57 -12.96 4.30 24.53
CA ARG A 57 -14.02 4.71 23.60
C ARG A 57 -13.52 5.74 22.59
N GLU A 58 -12.74 6.72 23.03
CA GLU A 58 -12.12 7.71 22.16
C GLU A 58 -11.13 7.03 21.19
N ALA A 59 -10.30 6.10 21.68
CA ALA A 59 -9.39 5.32 20.84
C ALA A 59 -10.13 4.49 19.79
N TYR A 60 -11.22 3.81 20.18
CA TYR A 60 -12.06 3.06 19.25
C TYR A 60 -12.68 3.96 18.18
N ASN A 61 -13.25 5.11 18.58
CA ASN A 61 -13.89 6.05 17.67
C ASN A 61 -12.90 6.78 16.75
N ALA A 62 -11.64 6.91 17.17
CA ALA A 62 -10.58 7.51 16.37
C ALA A 62 -10.05 6.58 15.27
N ARG A 63 -10.40 5.28 15.29
CA ARG A 63 -10.02 4.32 14.26
C ARG A 63 -10.63 4.76 12.92
N LYS A 64 -9.76 5.08 11.97
CA LYS A 64 -10.11 5.27 10.55
C LYS A 64 -9.53 4.08 9.79
N SER A 65 -10.22 2.94 9.85
CA SER A 65 -9.78 1.70 9.21
C SER A 65 -10.83 1.20 8.23
N CYS A 66 -10.39 0.84 7.03
CA CYS A 66 -11.19 0.15 6.03
C CYS A 66 -11.24 -1.37 6.28
N LYS A 67 -10.42 -1.90 7.21
CA LYS A 67 -10.49 -3.30 7.64
C LYS A 67 -11.63 -3.46 8.64
N PRO A 68 -12.46 -4.52 8.56
CA PRO A 68 -13.38 -4.88 9.62
C PRO A 68 -12.60 -5.14 10.91
N GLU A 69 -12.53 -4.14 11.77
CA GLU A 69 -11.91 -4.31 13.07
C GLU A 69 -12.89 -5.00 14.02
N PRO A 70 -12.40 -5.87 14.91
CA PRO A 70 -13.24 -6.45 15.94
C PRO A 70 -13.87 -5.30 16.76
N PRO A 71 -15.17 -5.40 17.13
CA PRO A 71 -15.86 -4.42 17.96
C PRO A 71 -15.41 -4.53 19.43
N ILE A 72 -14.08 -4.47 19.64
CA ILE A 72 -13.40 -4.65 20.91
C ILE A 72 -12.20 -3.69 20.92
N GLU A 73 -12.08 -2.89 21.97
CA GLU A 73 -10.86 -2.15 22.30
C GLU A 73 -10.15 -2.85 23.45
N VAL A 74 -8.82 -2.92 23.37
CA VAL A 74 -8.01 -3.53 24.42
C VAL A 74 -6.80 -2.68 24.76
N ARG A 75 -6.32 -2.79 26.00
CA ARG A 75 -5.16 -2.04 26.47
C ARG A 75 -4.39 -2.85 27.51
N LEU A 76 -3.07 -2.72 27.51
CA LEU A 76 -2.19 -3.20 28.58
C LEU A 76 -1.64 -2.01 29.36
N ASP A 77 -1.76 -2.09 30.68
CA ASP A 77 -1.26 -1.09 31.63
C ASP A 77 -0.55 -1.76 32.79
N LEU A 78 0.25 -0.99 33.54
CA LEU A 78 0.95 -1.44 34.74
C LEU A 78 0.31 -0.87 36.00
N SER A 79 0.30 -1.64 37.09
CA SER A 79 -0.17 -1.16 38.40
C SER A 79 0.74 -0.09 39.02
N HIS A 80 2.04 -0.17 38.74
CA HIS A 80 3.08 0.76 39.17
C HIS A 80 4.30 0.60 38.25
N ALA A 81 5.26 1.52 38.34
CA ALA A 81 6.51 1.40 37.61
C ALA A 81 7.22 0.07 38.01
N PRO A 82 7.67 -0.74 37.04
CA PRO A 82 8.34 -2.00 37.32
C PRO A 82 9.77 -1.77 37.81
N THR A 83 10.25 -2.63 38.70
CA THR A 83 11.65 -2.63 39.18
C THR A 83 12.20 -4.06 39.17
N LEU A 84 13.50 -4.20 38.88
CA LEU A 84 14.14 -5.52 38.84
C LEU A 84 13.98 -6.24 40.18
N GLY A 85 13.54 -7.50 40.12
CA GLY A 85 13.32 -8.35 41.29
C GLY A 85 12.06 -8.02 42.09
N GLN A 86 11.22 -7.06 41.70
CA GLN A 86 9.93 -6.81 42.36
C GLN A 86 8.75 -7.28 41.48
N PRO A 87 7.70 -7.87 42.07
CA PRO A 87 6.47 -8.17 41.34
C PRO A 87 5.79 -6.90 40.80
N VAL A 88 5.28 -6.95 39.58
CA VAL A 88 4.41 -5.92 39.00
C VAL A 88 3.15 -6.57 38.43
N GLN A 89 2.00 -5.89 38.54
CA GLN A 89 0.78 -6.35 37.89
C GLN A 89 0.68 -5.73 36.50
N VAL A 90 0.58 -6.58 35.49
CA VAL A 90 0.19 -6.23 34.13
C VAL A 90 -1.32 -6.40 34.03
N ILE A 91 -2.02 -5.35 33.61
CA ILE A 91 -3.48 -5.26 33.62
C ILE A 91 -3.95 -5.16 32.18
N PHE A 92 -4.61 -6.23 31.71
CA PHE A 92 -5.25 -6.30 30.41
C PHE A 92 -6.69 -5.84 30.53
N SER A 93 -7.00 -4.69 29.95
CA SER A 93 -8.31 -4.06 29.95
C SER A 93 -9.00 -4.34 28.63
N VAL A 94 -10.24 -4.85 28.68
CA VAL A 94 -11.06 -5.21 27.53
C VAL A 94 -12.36 -4.41 27.58
N LEU A 95 -12.66 -3.67 26.53
CA LEU A 95 -13.91 -2.95 26.33
C LEU A 95 -14.57 -3.43 25.04
N PRO A 96 -15.56 -4.34 25.13
CA PRO A 96 -16.28 -4.76 23.95
C PRO A 96 -17.44 -3.81 23.64
N PHE A 97 -17.69 -3.58 22.36
CA PHE A 97 -18.83 -2.82 21.83
C PHE A 97 -19.98 -3.74 21.43
N GLU A 98 -19.74 -5.05 21.42
CA GLU A 98 -20.74 -6.11 21.28
C GLU A 98 -20.59 -7.15 22.40
N TYR A 99 -21.65 -7.90 22.70
CA TYR A 99 -21.60 -8.91 23.76
C TYR A 99 -20.75 -10.11 23.34
N LEU A 100 -19.70 -10.43 24.10
CA LEU A 100 -18.83 -11.59 23.85
C LEU A 100 -19.36 -12.80 24.62
N HIS A 101 -19.71 -13.88 23.93
CA HIS A 101 -20.39 -15.05 24.50
C HIS A 101 -19.41 -16.15 24.92
N ASN A 102 -18.29 -16.25 24.21
CA ASN A 102 -17.30 -17.30 24.33
C ASN A 102 -15.90 -16.73 24.15
N ALA A 103 -15.57 -15.72 24.96
CA ALA A 103 -14.28 -15.07 24.91
C ALA A 103 -13.21 -15.95 25.58
N GLU A 104 -12.04 -15.99 24.94
CA GLU A 104 -10.82 -16.61 25.40
C GLU A 104 -9.76 -15.52 25.61
N ILE A 105 -9.11 -15.52 26.77
CA ILE A 105 -7.99 -14.62 27.07
C ILE A 105 -6.71 -15.43 27.21
N SER A 106 -5.69 -15.05 26.46
CA SER A 106 -4.36 -15.64 26.46
C SER A 106 -3.28 -14.61 26.77
N TRP A 107 -2.17 -15.10 27.32
CA TRP A 107 -1.00 -14.31 27.69
C TRP A 107 0.25 -15.01 27.17
N ASP A 108 1.08 -14.27 26.44
CA ASP A 108 2.40 -14.69 26.00
C ASP A 108 3.44 -13.87 26.76
N VAL A 109 4.40 -14.55 27.39
CA VAL A 109 5.39 -13.95 28.28
C VAL A 109 6.75 -14.49 27.89
N SER A 110 7.70 -13.61 27.57
CA SER A 110 9.06 -14.00 27.18
C SER A 110 9.76 -14.84 28.24
N GLU A 111 10.69 -15.68 27.76
CA GLU A 111 11.58 -16.44 28.63
C GLU A 111 12.41 -15.49 29.53
N GLY A 112 12.55 -15.86 30.81
CA GLY A 112 13.28 -15.06 31.80
C GLY A 112 12.40 -14.13 32.64
N VAL A 113 11.12 -13.98 32.32
CA VAL A 113 10.11 -13.33 33.17
C VAL A 113 9.42 -14.40 34.03
N SER A 114 9.48 -14.26 35.35
CA SER A 114 8.73 -15.15 36.25
C SER A 114 7.27 -14.73 36.33
N VAL A 115 6.38 -15.64 35.94
CA VAL A 115 4.93 -15.48 36.16
C VAL A 115 4.59 -15.98 37.56
N LEU A 116 4.28 -15.07 38.47
CA LEU A 116 3.97 -15.38 39.87
C LEU A 116 2.51 -15.76 40.08
N THR A 117 1.62 -15.09 39.35
CA THR A 117 0.20 -15.41 39.33
C THR A 117 -0.27 -15.32 37.89
N ARG A 118 -0.60 -16.48 37.32
CA ARG A 118 -1.34 -16.54 36.05
C ARG A 118 -2.82 -16.62 36.40
N PRO A 119 -3.69 -15.76 35.86
CA PRO A 119 -5.11 -16.07 35.89
C PRO A 119 -5.28 -17.44 35.20
N GLN A 120 -6.11 -18.31 35.76
CA GLN A 120 -6.46 -19.58 35.11
C GLN A 120 -6.86 -19.28 33.64
N PRO A 121 -6.58 -20.18 32.68
CA PRO A 121 -7.01 -19.99 31.30
C PRO A 121 -8.48 -19.57 31.28
N LEU A 122 -8.74 -18.33 30.86
CA LEU A 122 -10.07 -17.78 30.92
C LEU A 122 -10.75 -18.08 29.59
N GLN A 123 -11.37 -19.26 29.54
CA GLN A 123 -12.16 -19.72 28.41
C GLN A 123 -13.64 -19.62 28.75
N ASN A 124 -14.49 -19.54 27.72
CA ASN A 124 -15.94 -19.41 27.86
C ASN A 124 -16.35 -18.18 28.69
N LEU A 125 -15.57 -17.09 28.60
CA LEU A 125 -15.91 -15.84 29.26
C LEU A 125 -17.10 -15.19 28.58
N ARG A 126 -17.96 -14.60 29.41
CA ARG A 126 -19.02 -13.69 28.98
C ARG A 126 -18.63 -12.28 29.36
N ILE A 127 -18.38 -11.43 28.37
CA ILE A 127 -17.95 -10.05 28.58
C ILE A 127 -19.04 -9.12 28.04
N ASP A 128 -19.62 -8.32 28.93
CA ASP A 128 -20.70 -7.39 28.56
C ASP A 128 -20.17 -6.03 28.07
N THR A 129 -21.05 -5.23 27.47
CA THR A 129 -20.74 -3.91 26.92
C THR A 129 -20.87 -2.77 27.94
N LYS A 130 -21.15 -3.08 29.21
CA LYS A 130 -21.49 -2.09 30.25
C LYS A 130 -20.28 -1.40 30.88
N GLY A 131 -19.07 -1.82 30.53
CA GLY A 131 -17.84 -1.18 31.01
C GLY A 131 -16.60 -1.99 30.69
N VAL A 132 -15.47 -1.53 31.23
CA VAL A 132 -14.16 -2.16 31.04
C VAL A 132 -14.00 -3.37 31.96
N SER A 133 -13.71 -4.53 31.37
CA SER A 133 -13.30 -5.74 32.12
C SER A 133 -11.77 -5.78 32.25
N GLN A 134 -11.25 -6.09 33.44
CA GLN A 134 -9.82 -6.08 33.72
C GLN A 134 -9.31 -7.45 34.16
N TYR A 135 -8.22 -7.89 33.55
CA TYR A 135 -7.56 -9.18 33.81
C TYR A 135 -6.12 -8.91 34.23
N ARG A 136 -5.64 -9.61 35.27
CA ARG A 136 -4.37 -9.30 35.92
C ARG A 136 -3.39 -10.46 35.79
N LEU A 137 -2.19 -10.15 35.35
CA LEU A 137 -1.03 -11.05 35.34
C LEU A 137 0.02 -10.47 36.31
N VAL A 138 0.52 -11.26 37.25
CA VAL A 138 1.60 -10.82 38.14
C VAL A 138 2.91 -11.40 37.64
N VAL A 139 3.85 -10.53 37.26
CA VAL A 139 5.16 -10.90 36.73
C VAL A 139 6.30 -10.31 37.56
N GLN A 140 7.47 -10.92 37.48
CA GLN A 140 8.70 -10.45 38.11
C GLN A 140 9.86 -10.63 37.12
N PHE A 141 10.60 -9.55 36.88
CA PHE A 141 11.81 -9.57 36.07
C PHE A 141 13.00 -9.94 36.98
N ASN A 142 13.68 -11.04 36.70
CA ASN A 142 14.73 -11.57 37.61
C ASN A 142 16.15 -11.29 37.15
N ARG A 143 16.34 -10.85 35.89
CA ARG A 143 17.66 -10.50 35.35
C ARG A 143 17.52 -9.33 34.36
N PRO A 144 18.60 -8.56 34.15
CA PRO A 144 18.67 -7.62 33.04
C PRO A 144 18.42 -8.30 31.70
N GLY A 145 17.86 -7.58 30.75
CA GLY A 145 17.50 -8.09 29.44
C GLY A 145 16.23 -7.46 28.91
N ARG A 146 15.83 -7.89 27.72
CA ARG A 146 14.63 -7.40 27.04
C ARG A 146 13.56 -8.46 27.01
N TYR A 147 12.34 -8.02 27.26
CA TYR A 147 11.21 -8.92 27.43
C TYR A 147 9.98 -8.36 26.75
N GLU A 148 9.12 -9.26 26.32
CA GLU A 148 7.82 -9.00 25.75
C GLU A 148 6.74 -9.68 26.60
N ILE A 149 5.64 -8.95 26.82
CA ILE A 149 4.41 -9.49 27.36
C ILE A 149 3.29 -9.09 26.40
N ALA A 150 2.64 -10.08 25.81
CA ALA A 150 1.47 -9.89 24.98
C ALA A 150 0.22 -10.48 25.65
N ALA A 151 -0.91 -9.84 25.40
CA ALA A 151 -2.22 -10.34 25.82
C ALA A 151 -3.20 -10.23 24.66
N SER A 152 -4.07 -11.22 24.54
CA SER A 152 -5.15 -11.20 23.55
C SER A 152 -6.48 -11.64 24.12
N VAL A 153 -7.54 -11.10 23.53
CA VAL A 153 -8.92 -11.57 23.70
C VAL A 153 -9.44 -12.06 22.36
N VAL A 154 -10.02 -13.24 22.32
CA VAL A 154 -10.58 -13.86 21.11
C VAL A 154 -11.98 -14.39 21.41
N GLU A 155 -12.98 -13.95 20.67
CA GLU A 155 -14.33 -14.52 20.66
C GLU A 155 -14.39 -15.62 19.60
N ARG A 156 -14.78 -16.84 20.01
CA ARG A 156 -15.02 -17.97 19.10
C ARG A 156 -16.52 -18.23 18.98
N GLY A 157 -17.14 -17.64 17.96
CA GLY A 157 -18.56 -17.80 17.64
C GLY A 157 -18.83 -18.93 16.64
N ASN A 158 -20.11 -19.21 16.37
CA ASN A 158 -20.54 -20.17 15.35
C ASN A 158 -20.22 -19.65 13.94
N GLY A 159 -18.98 -19.84 13.48
CA GLY A 159 -18.53 -19.57 12.11
C GLY A 159 -17.63 -18.34 11.94
N PHE A 160 -17.25 -17.64 13.01
CA PHE A 160 -16.28 -16.54 12.94
C PHE A 160 -15.40 -16.50 14.19
N THR A 161 -14.17 -16.02 14.02
CA THR A 161 -13.22 -15.75 15.11
C THR A 161 -12.83 -14.29 15.02
N MET A 162 -13.05 -13.54 16.09
CA MET A 162 -12.66 -12.13 16.16
C MET A 162 -11.88 -11.88 17.43
N GLY A 163 -10.84 -11.06 17.38
CA GLY A 163 -9.99 -10.83 18.55
C GLY A 163 -8.99 -9.73 18.34
N ARG A 164 -8.40 -9.27 19.45
CA ARG A 164 -7.39 -8.22 19.45
C ARG A 164 -6.25 -8.62 20.37
N ARG A 165 -5.03 -8.35 19.93
CA ARG A 165 -3.78 -8.61 20.64
C ARG A 165 -3.04 -7.29 20.84
N VAL A 166 -2.40 -7.14 21.99
CA VAL A 166 -1.59 -5.98 22.35
C VAL A 166 -0.33 -6.43 23.06
N HIS A 167 0.71 -5.61 22.94
CA HIS A 167 2.06 -5.90 23.40
C HIS A 167 2.55 -4.81 24.36
N LEU A 168 3.34 -5.21 25.35
CA LEU A 168 4.23 -4.34 26.11
C LEU A 168 5.63 -4.94 26.09
N TYR A 169 6.60 -4.08 25.80
CA TYR A 169 8.01 -4.40 25.80
C TYR A 169 8.65 -3.80 27.04
N PHE A 170 9.69 -4.47 27.55
CA PHE A 170 10.43 -4.09 28.74
C PHE A 170 11.93 -4.16 28.45
N ASP A 171 12.68 -3.10 28.72
CA ASP A 171 14.15 -3.09 28.72
C ASP A 171 14.64 -2.95 30.15
N VAL A 172 15.08 -4.08 30.72
CA VAL A 172 15.55 -4.17 32.11
C VAL A 172 17.06 -3.98 32.10
N ARG A 173 17.50 -2.80 32.52
CA ARG A 173 18.91 -2.41 32.50
C ARG A 173 19.69 -3.06 33.65
N PRO A 174 21.03 -3.17 33.53
CA PRO A 174 21.87 -3.73 34.58
C PRO A 174 21.79 -3.00 35.94
N ASP A 175 21.44 -1.71 35.94
CA ASP A 175 21.24 -0.90 37.14
C ASP A 175 19.88 -1.14 37.83
N GLY A 176 19.05 -2.02 37.28
CA GLY A 176 17.73 -2.38 37.81
C GLY A 176 16.60 -1.45 37.37
N THR A 177 16.89 -0.41 36.56
CA THR A 177 15.87 0.41 35.91
C THR A 177 15.18 -0.38 34.80
N ILE A 178 13.88 -0.14 34.62
CA ILE A 178 13.07 -0.81 33.61
C ILE A 178 12.38 0.25 32.76
N GLU A 179 12.72 0.29 31.48
CA GLU A 179 11.99 1.06 30.49
C GLU A 179 10.83 0.23 29.94
N VAL A 180 9.70 0.87 29.66
CA VAL A 180 8.48 0.20 29.16
C VAL A 180 8.04 0.90 27.88
N SER A 181 7.65 0.13 26.87
CA SER A 181 7.24 0.65 25.57
C SER A 181 6.14 -0.20 24.95
N ARG A 182 5.30 0.41 24.10
CA ARG A 182 4.37 -0.31 23.20
C ARG A 182 5.02 -0.79 21.91
N LEU A 183 6.25 -0.34 21.66
CA LEU A 183 7.10 -0.76 20.57
C LEU A 183 8.31 -1.52 21.16
N PRO A 184 8.83 -2.56 20.47
CA PRO A 184 10.00 -3.28 20.95
C PRO A 184 11.20 -2.39 21.25
N PHE A 185 12.02 -2.79 22.23
CA PHE A 185 13.28 -2.14 22.53
C PHE A 185 14.35 -2.74 21.62
N TRP A 186 14.75 -1.98 20.61
CA TRP A 186 15.62 -2.45 19.53
C TRP A 186 17.06 -2.62 20.00
N GLU A 187 17.78 -3.62 19.46
CA GLU A 187 19.23 -3.76 19.64
C GLU A 187 19.93 -2.43 19.32
N ALA A 188 21.13 -2.22 19.86
CA ALA A 188 21.95 -1.13 19.35
C ALA A 188 21.92 -1.25 17.82
N ARG A 189 21.48 -0.18 17.14
CA ARG A 189 21.29 -0.13 15.69
C ARG A 189 22.49 -0.83 15.09
N LYS A 190 22.29 -1.92 14.33
CA LYS A 190 23.39 -2.48 13.54
C LYS A 190 23.96 -1.28 12.78
N GLU A 191 25.25 -1.02 12.96
CA GLU A 191 25.87 0.06 12.21
C GLU A 191 25.57 -0.19 10.73
N PRO A 192 25.21 0.86 9.97
CA PRO A 192 25.05 0.73 8.53
C PRO A 192 26.26 -0.03 7.97
N PRO A 193 26.06 -1.09 7.18
CA PRO A 193 27.17 -1.76 6.55
C PRO A 193 27.90 -0.76 5.64
N ALA A 194 29.18 -1.04 5.41
CA ALA A 194 29.96 -0.31 4.43
C ALA A 194 29.65 -0.86 3.03
N ALA A 195 29.48 0.03 2.05
CA ALA A 195 29.44 -0.37 0.65
C ALA A 195 30.79 -0.97 0.24
N GLN A 196 30.75 -1.84 -0.75
CA GLN A 196 31.92 -2.46 -1.36
C GLN A 196 32.18 -1.87 -2.75
N GLU A 197 33.45 -1.74 -3.13
CA GLU A 197 33.83 -1.35 -4.49
C GLU A 197 33.54 -2.51 -5.46
N VAL A 198 32.95 -2.19 -6.62
CA VAL A 198 32.62 -3.19 -7.64
C VAL A 198 33.90 -3.79 -8.24
N ALA A 199 34.13 -5.07 -7.98
CA ALA A 199 35.27 -5.78 -8.54
C ALA A 199 35.09 -6.04 -10.05
N PRO A 200 36.18 -6.11 -10.85
CA PRO A 200 36.09 -6.42 -12.29
C PRO A 200 35.43 -7.76 -12.64
N SER A 201 35.30 -8.67 -11.66
CA SER A 201 34.64 -9.98 -11.82
C SER A 201 33.12 -9.93 -11.61
N GLU A 202 32.59 -8.84 -11.06
CA GLU A 202 31.16 -8.70 -10.83
C GLU A 202 30.41 -8.59 -12.15
N LYS A 203 29.21 -9.16 -12.18
CA LYS A 203 28.32 -9.09 -13.33
C LYS A 203 27.27 -8.04 -13.06
N ILE A 204 27.29 -6.98 -13.85
CA ILE A 204 26.27 -5.93 -13.82
C ILE A 204 25.17 -6.29 -14.82
N THR A 205 23.93 -6.28 -14.36
CA THR A 205 22.76 -6.37 -15.20
C THR A 205 22.36 -4.97 -15.62
N GLU A 206 22.44 -4.71 -16.91
CA GLU A 206 21.95 -3.45 -17.47
C GLU A 206 20.41 -3.44 -17.43
N PRO A 207 19.78 -2.30 -17.10
CA PRO A 207 18.34 -2.18 -17.19
C PRO A 207 17.88 -2.49 -18.62
N ALA A 208 16.74 -3.16 -18.76
CA ALA A 208 16.21 -3.48 -20.08
C ALA A 208 16.10 -2.19 -20.93
N PRO A 209 16.51 -2.22 -22.21
CA PRO A 209 16.61 -1.03 -23.07
C PRO A 209 15.28 -0.28 -23.28
N ASP A 210 14.15 -0.95 -23.03
CA ASP A 210 12.81 -0.37 -23.12
C ASP A 210 12.15 -0.19 -21.74
N SER A 211 12.90 -0.33 -20.65
CA SER A 211 12.35 -0.12 -19.31
C SER A 211 12.00 1.35 -19.10
N ILE A 212 10.82 1.57 -18.52
CA ILE A 212 10.31 2.91 -18.17
C ILE A 212 11.30 3.67 -17.26
N ALA A 213 12.11 2.96 -16.48
CA ALA A 213 13.15 3.53 -15.62
C ALA A 213 14.21 4.33 -16.39
N GLN A 214 14.40 4.09 -17.69
CA GLN A 214 15.31 4.88 -18.54
C GLN A 214 14.78 6.28 -18.86
N LEU A 215 13.51 6.57 -18.57
CA LEU A 215 12.88 7.86 -18.89
C LEU A 215 13.27 8.99 -17.93
N GLY A 216 13.82 8.67 -16.76
CA GLY A 216 14.40 9.66 -15.85
C GLY A 216 14.51 9.17 -14.40
N ALA A 217 15.26 9.91 -13.59
CA ALA A 217 15.38 9.65 -12.16
C ALA A 217 14.17 10.23 -11.38
N PRO A 218 13.74 9.57 -10.30
CA PRO A 218 12.80 10.15 -9.35
C PRO A 218 13.30 11.49 -8.78
N PRO A 219 12.40 12.39 -8.36
CA PRO A 219 12.82 13.65 -7.76
C PRO A 219 13.54 13.40 -6.43
N ILE A 220 14.48 14.28 -6.09
CA ILE A 220 15.15 14.33 -4.80
C ILE A 220 14.13 14.80 -3.74
N PRO A 221 14.14 14.30 -2.49
CA PRO A 221 13.37 14.89 -1.40
C PRO A 221 13.64 16.40 -1.28
N GLU A 222 12.65 17.18 -0.84
CA GLU A 222 12.89 18.58 -0.50
C GLU A 222 13.78 18.66 0.74
N PHE A 223 15.10 18.77 0.51
CA PHE A 223 16.07 19.11 1.54
C PHE A 223 16.97 20.23 0.99
N GLN A 224 17.40 21.12 1.88
CA GLN A 224 18.37 22.16 1.53
C GLN A 224 19.68 21.76 2.20
N PRO A 225 20.77 21.58 1.42
CA PRO A 225 22.11 21.48 1.98
C PRO A 225 22.32 22.62 2.98
N VAL A 226 22.72 22.26 4.20
CA VAL A 226 23.13 23.22 5.21
C VAL A 226 24.62 22.96 5.36
N ASN A 227 25.42 23.91 4.88
CA ASN A 227 26.81 24.03 5.28
C ASN A 227 26.80 25.09 6.40
N ASP A 228 26.97 24.66 7.64
CA ASP A 228 26.98 25.56 8.78
C ASP A 228 28.36 26.21 9.02
N ASP A 229 29.38 25.69 8.34
CA ASP A 229 30.74 26.23 8.24
C ASP A 229 30.85 27.51 7.40
N GLN A 230 29.77 28.00 6.80
CA GLN A 230 29.70 29.28 6.09
C GLN A 230 29.84 30.53 6.99
N THR A 231 30.60 30.47 8.09
CA THR A 231 31.03 31.66 8.84
C THR A 231 32.08 32.48 8.08
N VAL A 232 31.70 32.93 6.88
CA VAL A 232 32.18 34.12 6.17
C VAL A 232 33.70 34.32 6.27
N SER A 233 34.47 33.42 5.68
CA SER A 233 35.74 33.88 5.12
C SER A 233 35.41 34.93 4.05
N PRO A 234 35.95 36.16 4.12
CA PRO A 234 35.67 37.22 3.13
C PRO A 234 36.27 36.93 1.74
N GLN A 235 36.94 35.78 1.59
CA GLN A 235 37.38 35.20 0.33
C GLN A 235 36.27 34.21 -0.09
N GLY A 236 35.52 34.52 -1.14
CA GLY A 236 34.48 33.63 -1.66
C GLY A 236 35.02 32.23 -2.02
N PRO A 237 34.13 31.27 -2.35
CA PRO A 237 34.47 29.86 -2.53
C PRO A 237 35.73 29.72 -3.40
N THR A 238 36.78 29.15 -2.83
CA THR A 238 38.08 29.00 -3.51
C THR A 238 38.07 27.87 -4.53
N GLY A 239 36.96 27.12 -4.63
CA GLY A 239 36.78 25.96 -5.48
C GLY A 239 35.35 25.44 -5.48
N THR A 240 35.01 24.58 -6.44
CA THR A 240 33.73 23.85 -6.48
C THR A 240 33.99 22.41 -6.85
N ALA A 241 33.27 21.48 -6.22
CA ALA A 241 33.36 20.06 -6.52
C ALA A 241 31.99 19.47 -6.85
N ARG A 242 32.03 18.32 -7.53
CA ARG A 242 30.86 17.44 -7.71
C ARG A 242 31.31 15.99 -7.59
N VAL A 243 30.41 15.13 -7.11
CA VAL A 243 30.65 13.69 -7.00
C VAL A 243 29.80 12.96 -8.02
N ARG A 244 30.39 11.97 -8.69
CA ARG A 244 29.66 11.03 -9.54
C ARG A 244 30.12 9.61 -9.32
N GLY A 245 29.27 8.65 -9.62
CA GLY A 245 29.60 7.24 -9.54
C GLY A 245 28.40 6.38 -9.89
N TYR A 246 28.49 5.11 -9.49
CA TYR A 246 27.42 4.14 -9.63
C TYR A 246 27.14 3.46 -8.29
N PHE A 247 25.88 3.22 -7.99
CA PHE A 247 25.47 2.43 -6.84
C PHE A 247 24.56 1.27 -7.26
N TYR A 248 24.88 0.09 -6.77
CA TYR A 248 24.20 -1.16 -7.09
C TYR A 248 23.75 -1.90 -5.83
N TYR A 249 22.84 -2.84 -6.00
CA TYR A 249 22.53 -3.87 -5.01
C TYR A 249 22.72 -5.25 -5.65
N ARG A 250 23.02 -6.27 -4.83
CA ARG A 250 23.07 -7.65 -5.32
C ARG A 250 21.66 -8.22 -5.37
N HIS A 251 21.18 -8.53 -6.57
CA HIS A 251 19.88 -9.13 -6.81
C HIS A 251 19.93 -10.66 -6.64
N ARG A 252 18.76 -11.32 -6.54
CA ARG A 252 18.64 -12.77 -6.31
C ARG A 252 19.29 -13.67 -7.34
N ASP A 253 19.44 -13.19 -8.56
CA ASP A 253 20.14 -13.92 -9.63
C ASP A 253 21.67 -13.90 -9.45
N GLY A 254 22.16 -13.24 -8.39
CA GLY A 254 23.57 -13.09 -8.06
C GLY A 254 24.28 -11.97 -8.82
N THR A 255 23.57 -11.22 -9.67
CA THR A 255 24.11 -10.09 -10.43
C THR A 255 23.87 -8.77 -9.71
N LEU A 256 24.65 -7.75 -10.06
CA LEU A 256 24.46 -6.39 -9.56
C LEU A 256 23.46 -5.65 -10.43
N HIS A 257 22.45 -5.05 -9.80
CA HIS A 257 21.44 -4.22 -10.46
C HIS A 257 21.61 -2.78 -10.02
N GLY A 258 21.35 -1.83 -10.92
CA GLY A 258 21.39 -0.41 -10.58
C GLY A 258 20.36 -0.09 -9.49
N ALA A 259 20.77 0.57 -8.41
CA ALA A 259 19.88 0.93 -7.32
C ALA A 259 18.97 2.11 -7.70
N TYR A 260 18.09 1.91 -8.69
CA TYR A 260 17.27 2.96 -9.27
C TYR A 260 16.45 3.70 -8.22
N GLY A 261 16.55 5.02 -8.22
CA GLY A 261 15.82 5.83 -7.26
C GLY A 261 16.44 5.90 -5.86
N ALA A 262 17.58 5.25 -5.59
CA ALA A 262 18.28 5.44 -4.32
C ALA A 262 18.83 6.88 -4.21
N LEU A 263 18.54 7.54 -3.09
CA LEU A 263 19.09 8.85 -2.75
C LEU A 263 20.56 8.71 -2.38
N VAL A 264 21.38 9.58 -2.95
CA VAL A 264 22.78 9.76 -2.62
C VAL A 264 22.94 11.08 -1.90
N GLN A 265 23.64 11.07 -0.77
CA GLN A 265 24.02 12.26 -0.02
C GLN A 265 25.54 12.31 0.10
N ILE A 266 26.12 13.48 -0.13
CA ILE A 266 27.54 13.76 0.10
C ILE A 266 27.63 14.61 1.36
N TRP A 267 28.39 14.12 2.32
CA TRP A 267 28.57 14.72 3.63
C TRP A 267 30.03 15.05 3.87
N ASP A 268 30.33 16.11 4.63
CA ASP A 268 31.68 16.43 5.11
C ASP A 268 31.98 15.65 6.41
N ASP A 269 33.19 15.11 6.58
CA ASP A 269 33.57 14.30 7.75
C ASP A 269 34.20 15.16 8.86
N ASP A 270 33.38 15.95 9.56
CA ASP A 270 33.88 16.88 10.55
C ASP A 270 34.28 16.21 11.86
N THR A 271 35.56 16.34 12.23
CA THR A 271 36.06 15.80 13.50
C THR A 271 35.42 16.49 14.72
N TRP A 272 34.98 17.75 14.59
CA TRP A 272 34.55 18.59 15.75
C TRP A 272 33.21 19.33 15.57
N SER A 273 32.81 19.68 14.34
CA SER A 273 31.56 20.42 14.03
C SER A 273 30.33 19.51 13.95
N GLY A 274 30.56 18.24 13.61
CA GLY A 274 29.52 17.30 13.22
C GLY A 274 29.19 17.46 11.74
N ASP A 275 29.05 16.33 11.05
CA ASP A 275 29.03 16.24 9.59
C ASP A 275 28.01 17.18 8.90
N ASP A 276 28.47 17.94 7.93
CA ASP A 276 27.65 18.81 7.08
C ASP A 276 27.15 18.11 5.80
N LEU A 277 25.92 18.42 5.36
CA LEU A 277 25.41 17.90 4.08
C LEU A 277 25.78 18.85 2.93
N LEU A 278 26.59 18.37 2.01
CA LEU A 278 27.13 19.14 0.89
C LEU A 278 26.25 19.10 -0.35
N ALA A 279 25.80 17.91 -0.74
CA ALA A 279 25.00 17.73 -1.95
C ALA A 279 24.15 16.46 -1.92
N GLU A 280 23.15 16.41 -2.80
CA GLU A 280 22.29 15.24 -3.00
C GLU A 280 22.13 14.91 -4.50
N ALA A 281 21.96 13.62 -4.78
CA ALA A 281 21.61 13.10 -6.11
C ALA A 281 20.68 11.89 -5.97
N VAL A 282 20.12 11.42 -7.07
CA VAL A 282 19.36 10.15 -7.10
C VAL A 282 19.95 9.26 -8.18
N CYS A 283 20.07 7.98 -7.90
CA CYS A 283 20.56 7.00 -8.84
C CYS A 283 19.57 6.81 -10.02
N GLY A 284 20.09 6.87 -11.24
CA GLY A 284 19.39 6.46 -12.45
C GLY A 284 19.23 4.94 -12.54
N SER A 285 18.57 4.48 -13.60
CA SER A 285 18.21 3.06 -13.76
C SER A 285 19.39 2.11 -13.93
N ASN A 286 20.54 2.63 -14.35
CA ASN A 286 21.82 1.90 -14.39
C ASN A 286 22.66 2.10 -13.12
N GLY A 287 22.09 2.68 -12.06
CA GLY A 287 22.80 3.01 -10.81
C GLY A 287 23.64 4.28 -10.88
N PHE A 288 23.77 4.94 -12.04
CA PHE A 288 24.57 6.16 -12.16
C PHE A 288 23.97 7.32 -11.37
N PHE A 289 24.81 8.10 -10.70
CA PHE A 289 24.43 9.37 -10.09
C PHE A 289 25.50 10.43 -10.32
N GLU A 290 25.09 11.70 -10.32
CA GLU A 290 25.98 12.86 -10.33
C GLU A 290 25.31 13.97 -9.52
N THR A 291 26.04 14.55 -8.56
CA THR A 291 25.55 15.66 -7.74
C THR A 291 25.60 16.98 -8.50
N PRO A 292 24.81 18.00 -8.10
CA PRO A 292 25.14 19.38 -8.43
C PRO A 292 26.52 19.77 -7.89
N ASP A 293 27.04 20.90 -8.38
CA ASP A 293 28.25 21.50 -7.81
C ASP A 293 27.96 21.96 -6.36
N PHE A 294 28.87 21.65 -5.45
CA PHE A 294 28.88 22.16 -4.07
C PHE A 294 30.18 22.92 -3.79
N ASP A 295 30.16 23.70 -2.72
CA ASP A 295 31.32 24.46 -2.26
C ASP A 295 32.40 23.49 -1.77
N ASN A 296 33.61 23.62 -2.32
CA ASN A 296 34.77 22.82 -1.93
C ASN A 296 35.79 23.68 -1.18
N GLY A 297 35.29 24.72 -0.52
CA GLY A 297 36.05 25.65 0.28
C GLY A 297 36.55 25.07 1.61
N ASP A 298 37.05 25.99 2.43
CA ASP A 298 37.53 25.78 3.81
C ASP A 298 36.53 24.91 4.60
N ASP A 299 37.02 23.79 5.14
CA ASP A 299 36.25 22.77 5.88
C ASP A 299 35.87 23.18 7.31
N GLY A 300 36.13 24.44 7.68
CA GLY A 300 35.76 24.95 9.00
C GLY A 300 36.59 24.35 10.15
N ASP A 301 37.48 23.38 9.91
CA ASP A 301 38.37 22.84 10.93
C ASP A 301 39.52 23.83 11.16
N PRO A 302 39.63 24.46 12.35
CA PRO A 302 40.71 25.40 12.63
C PRO A 302 42.11 24.77 12.66
N PHE A 303 42.22 23.44 12.51
CA PHE A 303 43.45 22.67 12.54
C PHE A 303 43.79 21.97 11.24
N ASP A 304 42.87 21.91 10.28
CA ASP A 304 43.15 21.49 8.91
C ASP A 304 43.15 22.71 7.99
N ASP A 305 44.06 22.77 7.02
CA ASP A 305 44.14 23.89 6.07
C ASP A 305 43.61 23.50 4.69
N ALA A 306 42.72 22.51 4.68
CA ALA A 306 42.37 21.76 3.51
C ALA A 306 40.89 21.89 3.10
N SER A 307 40.64 21.45 1.88
CA SER A 307 39.32 21.28 1.30
C SER A 307 38.54 20.18 2.01
N GLN A 308 37.21 20.30 2.04
CA GLN A 308 36.21 19.30 2.38
C GLN A 308 36.69 17.83 2.33
N GLU A 309 36.30 17.04 3.32
CA GLU A 309 36.60 15.62 3.51
C GLU A 309 35.38 14.72 3.20
N PRO A 310 34.83 14.75 1.97
CA PRO A 310 33.53 14.18 1.71
C PRO A 310 33.49 12.66 1.87
N TYR A 311 32.37 12.18 2.38
CA TYR A 311 31.97 10.78 2.30
C TYR A 311 30.54 10.63 1.77
N VAL A 312 30.26 9.45 1.23
CA VAL A 312 29.00 9.17 0.53
C VAL A 312 28.06 8.37 1.43
N ARG A 313 26.78 8.74 1.45
CA ARG A 313 25.70 7.92 2.03
C ARG A 313 24.66 7.61 0.96
N TRP A 314 24.29 6.34 0.85
CA TRP A 314 23.14 5.91 0.05
C TRP A 314 21.97 5.59 0.96
N PHE A 315 20.75 5.90 0.49
CA PHE A 315 19.51 5.60 1.19
C PHE A 315 18.52 4.92 0.25
N ALA A 316 17.78 3.94 0.76
CA ALA A 316 16.66 3.30 0.05
C ALA A 316 15.40 4.19 0.03
N ARG A 317 15.54 5.43 -0.46
CA ARG A 317 14.46 6.42 -0.57
C ARG A 317 14.75 7.44 -1.68
N ASN A 318 13.71 8.18 -2.08
CA ASN A 318 13.76 9.41 -2.87
C ASN A 318 12.55 10.30 -2.53
N GLY A 319 12.26 11.30 -3.35
CA GLY A 319 11.12 12.21 -3.16
C GLY A 319 9.74 11.56 -3.36
N ARG A 320 9.67 10.30 -3.78
CA ARG A 320 8.43 9.58 -4.13
C ARG A 320 8.32 8.18 -3.52
N VAL A 321 9.43 7.61 -3.07
CA VAL A 321 9.49 6.31 -2.41
C VAL A 321 10.31 6.43 -1.14
N ASN A 322 9.86 5.80 -0.05
CA ASN A 322 10.64 5.72 1.18
C ASN A 322 10.55 4.33 1.80
N VAL A 323 11.64 3.55 1.72
CA VAL A 323 11.74 2.23 2.34
C VAL A 323 12.33 2.38 3.74
N VAL A 324 11.59 1.93 4.74
CA VAL A 324 11.94 2.07 6.14
C VAL A 324 11.86 0.74 6.87
N HIS A 325 12.69 0.60 7.90
CA HIS A 325 12.60 -0.53 8.80
C HIS A 325 11.20 -0.60 9.42
N TYR A 326 10.64 -1.80 9.43
CA TYR A 326 9.33 -2.07 10.03
C TYR A 326 9.27 -1.66 11.52
N THR A 327 10.37 -1.86 12.25
CA THR A 327 10.52 -1.67 13.68
C THR A 327 10.53 -0.21 14.12
N ASP A 328 11.50 0.56 13.64
CA ASP A 328 11.80 1.91 14.14
C ASP A 328 11.39 3.02 13.14
N GLY A 329 11.02 2.65 11.91
CA GLY A 329 10.65 3.58 10.85
C GLY A 329 11.82 4.40 10.30
N HIS A 330 13.06 4.03 10.63
CA HIS A 330 14.24 4.66 10.05
C HIS A 330 14.51 4.15 8.64
N ASN A 331 15.14 4.99 7.82
CA ASN A 331 15.52 4.62 6.46
C ASN A 331 16.68 3.63 6.50
N PHE A 332 16.68 2.69 5.55
CA PHE A 332 17.87 1.91 5.24
C PHE A 332 18.92 2.82 4.61
N GLN A 333 20.14 2.73 5.11
CA GLN A 333 21.28 3.51 4.63
C GLN A 333 22.56 2.68 4.63
N VAL A 334 23.47 3.03 3.73
CA VAL A 334 24.81 2.42 3.59
C VAL A 334 25.82 3.55 3.43
N ASN A 335 26.97 3.43 4.09
CA ASN A 335 28.05 4.41 4.00
C ASN A 335 29.08 3.95 2.97
N GLY A 336 29.63 4.90 2.23
CA GLY A 336 30.61 4.70 1.17
C GLY A 336 32.01 5.17 1.52
N PRO A 337 32.86 5.38 0.50
CA PRO A 337 34.21 5.89 0.71
C PRO A 337 34.16 7.31 1.26
N SER A 338 35.15 7.64 2.09
CA SER A 338 35.54 9.00 2.40
C SER A 338 36.78 9.40 1.59
N ARG A 339 37.00 10.71 1.45
CA ARG A 339 38.20 11.26 0.82
C ARG A 339 38.67 12.50 1.55
N THR A 340 39.87 12.41 2.10
CA THR A 340 40.63 13.58 2.57
C THR A 340 41.04 14.47 1.39
N ASP A 341 41.00 15.77 1.60
CA ASP A 341 41.44 16.81 0.67
C ASP A 341 40.83 16.68 -0.73
N LEU A 342 39.51 16.83 -0.85
CA LEU A 342 38.84 16.78 -2.15
C LEU A 342 39.38 17.88 -3.09
N PRO A 343 39.98 17.56 -4.25
CA PRO A 343 40.37 18.59 -5.21
C PRO A 343 39.14 19.12 -5.96
N ASP A 344 39.24 20.36 -6.43
CA ASP A 344 38.23 20.96 -7.30
C ASP A 344 37.94 20.12 -8.56
N GLY A 345 36.67 20.18 -8.98
CA GLY A 345 36.18 19.51 -10.18
C GLY A 345 35.39 18.25 -9.87
N VAL A 346 35.63 17.18 -10.64
CA VAL A 346 34.83 15.96 -10.59
C VAL A 346 35.56 14.88 -9.82
N TRP A 347 34.97 14.44 -8.71
CA TRP A 347 35.37 13.20 -8.05
C TRP A 347 34.50 12.05 -8.55
N ASP A 348 35.11 11.21 -9.38
CA ASP A 348 34.52 9.96 -9.83
C ASP A 348 34.88 8.85 -8.85
N ILE A 349 33.88 8.35 -8.11
CA ILE A 349 34.10 7.31 -7.09
C ILE A 349 34.05 5.89 -7.66
N GLY A 350 33.79 5.73 -8.97
CA GLY A 350 33.60 4.42 -9.58
C GLY A 350 32.27 3.78 -9.20
N GLY A 351 32.24 2.44 -9.15
CA GLY A 351 31.05 1.66 -8.83
C GLY A 351 31.11 1.08 -7.41
N TRP A 352 30.01 1.21 -6.69
CA TRP A 352 29.84 0.69 -5.32
C TRP A 352 28.58 -0.16 -5.22
N PHE A 353 28.56 -1.12 -4.33
CA PHE A 353 27.39 -1.95 -4.09
C PHE A 353 27.27 -2.37 -2.63
N ILE A 354 26.08 -2.77 -2.23
CA ILE A 354 25.86 -3.40 -0.93
C ILE A 354 25.76 -4.93 -1.12
N ASP A 355 26.54 -5.64 -0.29
CA ASP A 355 26.61 -7.09 -0.15
C ASP A 355 27.11 -7.40 1.26
N THR A 356 26.27 -7.85 2.17
CA THR A 356 26.68 -8.05 3.57
C THR A 356 27.15 -9.47 3.88
N ASP A 357 26.85 -10.46 3.03
CA ASP A 357 27.13 -11.88 3.25
C ASP A 357 28.06 -12.55 2.21
N GLY A 358 28.52 -11.78 1.22
CA GLY A 358 29.46 -12.23 0.19
C GLY A 358 28.81 -13.02 -0.95
N PRO A 359 29.56 -13.24 -2.04
CA PRO A 359 29.01 -13.79 -3.27
C PRO A 359 28.48 -15.23 -3.08
N GLY A 360 27.17 -15.39 -3.27
CA GLY A 360 26.47 -16.69 -3.26
C GLY A 360 25.64 -17.00 -2.02
N ASN A 361 25.60 -16.11 -1.02
CA ASN A 361 24.72 -16.20 0.16
C ASN A 361 23.49 -15.28 0.02
N TYR A 362 22.79 -15.39 -1.10
CA TYR A 362 21.46 -14.79 -1.24
C TYR A 362 20.43 -15.80 -0.72
N PRO A 363 19.45 -15.45 0.14
CA PRO A 363 19.11 -14.14 0.75
C PRO A 363 19.71 -14.03 2.17
N ASP A 364 19.79 -12.88 2.86
CA ASP A 364 18.91 -12.65 4.03
C ASP A 364 19.20 -11.35 4.81
N ASP A 365 20.26 -10.58 4.59
CA ASP A 365 20.70 -9.56 5.56
C ASP A 365 19.94 -8.21 5.56
N GLY A 366 19.12 -7.95 4.55
CA GLY A 366 18.04 -6.97 4.56
C GLY A 366 18.35 -5.55 4.09
N TRP A 367 19.62 -5.19 3.85
CA TRP A 367 19.94 -3.89 3.25
C TRP A 367 19.75 -3.94 1.73
N GLU A 368 20.18 -5.01 1.09
CA GLU A 368 20.03 -5.32 -0.33
C GLU A 368 18.56 -5.33 -0.72
N ALA A 369 17.75 -6.04 0.07
CA ALA A 369 16.30 -6.11 -0.06
C ALA A 369 15.66 -4.72 -0.05
N ALA A 370 16.12 -3.81 0.82
CA ALA A 370 15.57 -2.46 0.87
C ALA A 370 15.85 -1.66 -0.41
N TYR A 371 17.03 -1.82 -1.02
CA TYR A 371 17.34 -1.19 -2.31
C TYR A 371 16.61 -1.84 -3.48
N GLU A 372 16.41 -3.15 -3.46
CA GLU A 372 15.57 -3.88 -4.43
C GLU A 372 14.11 -3.38 -4.38
N ILE A 373 13.53 -3.27 -3.18
CA ILE A 373 12.20 -2.67 -2.98
C ILE A 373 12.16 -1.21 -3.46
N CYS A 374 13.21 -0.42 -3.16
CA CYS A 374 13.28 0.98 -3.57
C CYS A 374 13.32 1.12 -5.09
N ASP A 375 14.08 0.28 -5.79
CA ASP A 375 14.12 0.18 -7.24
C ASP A 375 12.74 -0.18 -7.79
N ALA A 376 12.13 -1.28 -7.32
CA ALA A 376 10.80 -1.72 -7.76
C ALA A 376 9.73 -0.63 -7.61
N LEU A 377 9.64 0.01 -6.44
CA LEU A 377 8.70 1.10 -6.21
C LEU A 377 9.01 2.35 -7.05
N SER A 378 10.29 2.63 -7.32
CA SER A 378 10.69 3.75 -8.19
C SER A 378 10.31 3.48 -9.64
N ARG A 379 10.43 2.22 -10.12
CA ARG A 379 9.93 1.79 -11.43
C ARG A 379 8.41 1.89 -11.51
N ALA A 380 7.71 1.50 -10.45
CA ALA A 380 6.26 1.65 -10.38
C ALA A 380 5.85 3.13 -10.48
N TRP A 381 6.49 4.04 -9.72
CA TRP A 381 6.26 5.48 -9.84
C TRP A 381 6.55 5.99 -11.26
N ALA A 382 7.69 5.61 -11.84
CA ALA A 382 8.11 6.03 -13.18
C ALA A 382 7.09 5.62 -14.25
N SER A 383 6.44 4.47 -14.07
CA SER A 383 5.37 3.96 -14.95
C SER A 383 4.15 4.88 -15.03
N TYR A 384 3.77 5.52 -13.93
CA TYR A 384 2.71 6.52 -13.94
C TYR A 384 3.21 7.88 -14.39
N ASN A 385 4.36 8.31 -13.88
CA ASN A 385 4.87 9.64 -14.16
C ASN A 385 5.23 9.82 -15.64
N TYR A 386 6.08 8.95 -16.18
CA TYR A 386 6.53 9.06 -17.57
C TYR A 386 5.59 8.36 -18.55
N GLY A 387 4.93 7.27 -18.13
CA GLY A 387 4.03 6.52 -18.99
C GLY A 387 2.64 7.15 -19.15
N LEU A 388 2.13 7.82 -18.10
CA LEU A 388 0.78 8.39 -18.08
C LEU A 388 0.75 9.90 -17.79
N GLY A 389 1.91 10.52 -17.55
CA GLY A 389 1.99 11.95 -17.23
C GLY A 389 1.44 12.28 -15.85
N TYR A 390 1.47 11.33 -14.90
CA TYR A 390 0.86 11.48 -13.58
C TYR A 390 1.89 11.28 -12.46
N ASP A 391 2.26 12.36 -11.78
CA ASP A 391 3.17 12.34 -10.64
C ASP A 391 2.41 11.97 -9.35
N LEU A 392 2.69 10.78 -8.83
CA LEU A 392 2.06 10.27 -7.61
C LEU A 392 2.73 10.84 -6.35
N GLU A 393 2.02 10.85 -5.23
CA GLU A 393 2.57 11.28 -3.94
C GLU A 393 3.60 10.27 -3.41
N LEU A 394 4.34 10.66 -2.36
CA LEU A 394 5.27 9.77 -1.65
C LEU A 394 4.55 8.56 -1.06
N VAL A 395 5.07 7.35 -1.33
CA VAL A 395 4.68 6.13 -0.63
C VAL A 395 5.74 5.72 0.39
N ASN A 396 5.31 5.32 1.59
CA ASN A 396 6.18 4.68 2.56
C ASN A 396 6.03 3.16 2.43
N CYS A 397 7.15 2.44 2.40
CA CYS A 397 7.18 0.98 2.44
C CYS A 397 7.90 0.53 3.72
N ARG A 398 7.24 -0.33 4.51
CA ARG A 398 7.83 -0.98 5.68
C ARG A 398 8.21 -2.40 5.33
N TRP A 399 9.45 -2.73 5.60
CA TRP A 399 9.99 -4.07 5.42
C TRP A 399 11.02 -4.37 6.51
N GLN A 400 11.16 -5.65 6.87
CA GLN A 400 12.22 -6.16 7.74
C GLN A 400 12.46 -7.63 7.42
N GLU A 401 13.72 -8.06 7.56
CA GLU A 401 14.09 -9.48 7.61
C GLU A 401 13.28 -10.21 8.70
N GLY A 402 12.78 -11.41 8.39
CA GLY A 402 11.94 -12.21 9.27
C GLY A 402 10.56 -11.63 9.59
N GLY A 403 10.12 -10.56 8.89
CA GLY A 403 8.74 -10.08 8.95
C GLY A 403 7.76 -11.13 8.45
N SER A 404 6.62 -11.30 9.14
CA SER A 404 5.57 -12.30 8.82
C SER A 404 4.16 -11.73 8.71
N ASP A 405 4.05 -10.40 8.55
CA ASP A 405 2.77 -9.69 8.56
C ASP A 405 2.01 -9.72 7.22
N GLY A 406 2.57 -10.41 6.20
CA GLY A 406 2.05 -10.44 4.83
C GLY A 406 2.27 -9.12 4.08
N ALA A 407 2.12 -9.15 2.75
CA ALA A 407 2.03 -7.95 1.93
C ALA A 407 0.65 -7.29 2.06
N TYR A 408 0.60 -5.97 2.27
CA TYR A 408 -0.63 -5.19 2.17
C TYR A 408 -0.38 -3.68 2.14
N TYR A 409 -1.34 -2.95 1.56
CA TYR A 409 -1.43 -1.51 1.63
C TYR A 409 -2.42 -1.03 2.71
N GLU A 410 -1.99 -0.08 3.54
CA GLU A 410 -2.79 0.56 4.57
C GLU A 410 -3.20 1.98 4.14
N GLY A 411 -4.43 2.15 3.66
CA GLY A 411 -4.93 3.45 3.17
C GLY A 411 -4.90 4.58 4.19
N GLY A 412 -5.11 4.28 5.47
CA GLY A 412 -5.12 5.29 6.54
C GLY A 412 -3.76 5.92 6.80
N SER A 413 -2.68 5.13 6.71
CA SER A 413 -1.30 5.59 6.87
C SER A 413 -0.57 5.81 5.54
N ARG A 414 -1.22 5.49 4.41
CA ARG A 414 -0.67 5.50 3.05
C ARG A 414 0.66 4.74 2.96
N ARG A 415 0.64 3.50 3.41
CA ARG A 415 1.84 2.70 3.62
C ARG A 415 1.69 1.30 3.04
N ILE A 416 2.72 0.85 2.34
CA ILE A 416 2.93 -0.54 1.96
C ILE A 416 3.64 -1.24 3.12
N THR A 417 3.17 -2.41 3.51
CA THR A 417 3.89 -3.36 4.35
C THR A 417 4.19 -4.58 3.48
N LEU A 418 5.41 -5.07 3.54
CA LEU A 418 5.83 -6.29 2.85
C LEU A 418 6.27 -7.34 3.89
N THR A 419 6.01 -8.62 3.61
CA THR A 419 6.58 -9.70 4.39
C THR A 419 8.01 -10.00 3.93
N ASP A 420 8.78 -10.70 4.75
CA ASP A 420 10.05 -11.24 4.28
C ASP A 420 9.81 -12.34 3.24
N GLY A 421 10.51 -12.26 2.11
CA GLY A 421 10.23 -12.97 0.86
C GLY A 421 9.77 -12.03 -0.26
N ASP A 422 8.78 -11.18 0.03
CA ASP A 422 8.09 -10.36 -0.98
C ASP A 422 8.99 -9.28 -1.60
N GLN A 423 10.13 -8.95 -0.97
CA GLN A 423 11.12 -8.04 -1.55
C GLN A 423 11.58 -8.48 -2.94
N GLN A 424 11.45 -9.77 -3.25
CA GLN A 424 11.88 -10.39 -4.50
C GLN A 424 10.75 -10.45 -5.55
N ASP A 425 9.54 -10.05 -5.17
CA ASP A 425 8.34 -10.21 -5.97
C ASP A 425 7.81 -8.86 -6.43
N ASP A 426 8.41 -8.39 -7.52
CA ASP A 426 7.95 -7.23 -8.29
C ASP A 426 6.42 -7.19 -8.46
N SER A 427 5.79 -8.34 -8.69
CA SER A 427 4.33 -8.44 -8.84
C SER A 427 3.59 -8.01 -7.58
N VAL A 428 4.04 -8.47 -6.40
CA VAL A 428 3.48 -8.12 -5.10
C VAL A 428 3.74 -6.64 -4.81
N ILE A 429 4.98 -6.17 -4.97
CA ILE A 429 5.35 -4.77 -4.74
C ILE A 429 4.52 -3.82 -5.61
N PHE A 430 4.37 -4.14 -6.90
CA PHE A 430 3.60 -3.33 -7.83
C PHE A 430 2.09 -3.43 -7.61
N HIS A 431 1.58 -4.57 -7.14
CA HIS A 431 0.19 -4.72 -6.69
C HIS A 431 -0.11 -3.77 -5.54
N GLU A 432 0.73 -3.78 -4.50
CA GLU A 432 0.56 -2.88 -3.36
C GLU A 432 0.71 -1.40 -3.75
N TYR A 433 1.59 -1.11 -4.72
CA TYR A 433 1.66 0.22 -5.33
C TYR A 433 0.39 0.58 -6.12
N GLY A 434 -0.29 -0.39 -6.75
CA GLY A 434 -1.59 -0.20 -7.39
C GLY A 434 -2.68 0.25 -6.41
N HIS A 435 -2.66 -0.25 -5.18
CA HIS A 435 -3.51 0.28 -4.11
C HIS A 435 -3.13 1.70 -3.70
N HIS A 436 -1.84 2.03 -3.66
CA HIS A 436 -1.37 3.40 -3.43
C HIS A 436 -1.91 4.36 -4.50
N VAL A 437 -1.82 3.98 -5.78
CA VAL A 437 -2.39 4.73 -6.90
C VAL A 437 -3.88 4.99 -6.67
N MET A 438 -4.65 3.97 -6.30
CA MET A 438 -6.09 4.13 -6.02
C MET A 438 -6.33 5.12 -4.87
N GLN A 439 -5.60 4.98 -3.77
CA GLN A 439 -5.74 5.84 -2.61
C GLN A 439 -5.43 7.32 -2.93
N VAL A 440 -4.41 7.59 -3.75
CA VAL A 440 -4.01 8.96 -4.14
C VAL A 440 -5.01 9.54 -5.14
N VAL A 441 -5.34 8.81 -6.20
CA VAL A 441 -6.17 9.32 -7.31
C VAL A 441 -7.64 9.40 -6.94
N LYS A 442 -8.17 8.42 -6.20
CA LYS A 442 -9.59 8.38 -5.80
C LYS A 442 -9.85 8.98 -4.43
N GLY A 443 -8.79 9.28 -3.66
CA GLY A 443 -8.89 9.79 -2.30
C GLY A 443 -9.32 8.75 -1.25
N GLY A 444 -9.39 7.47 -1.62
CA GLY A 444 -9.82 6.38 -0.74
C GLY A 444 -10.14 5.10 -1.50
N PHE A 445 -10.67 4.12 -0.78
CA PHE A 445 -11.09 2.83 -1.31
C PHE A 445 -12.62 2.72 -1.42
N PRO A 446 -13.14 1.92 -2.37
CA PRO A 446 -14.54 1.54 -2.42
C PRO A 446 -15.08 0.98 -1.10
N PRO A 447 -16.37 1.17 -0.77
CA PRO A 447 -17.00 0.47 0.33
C PRO A 447 -16.89 -1.05 0.18
N GLY A 448 -16.54 -1.74 1.27
CA GLY A 448 -16.37 -3.19 1.29
C GLY A 448 -15.04 -3.70 0.73
N SER A 449 -14.09 -2.81 0.44
CA SER A 449 -12.69 -3.18 0.12
C SER A 449 -11.94 -3.71 1.35
N GLY A 450 -10.85 -4.44 1.11
CA GLY A 450 -9.98 -5.01 2.12
C GLY A 450 -10.51 -6.29 2.80
N GLY A 451 -9.59 -7.05 3.38
CA GLY A 451 -9.86 -8.34 4.02
C GLY A 451 -9.10 -9.48 3.37
N ALA A 452 -9.13 -10.65 3.99
CA ALA A 452 -8.50 -11.85 3.45
C ALA A 452 -9.20 -12.24 2.14
N HIS A 453 -8.40 -12.40 1.09
CA HIS A 453 -8.87 -12.79 -0.23
C HIS A 453 -7.85 -13.74 -0.88
N SER A 454 -8.21 -14.24 -2.06
CA SER A 454 -7.42 -15.10 -2.90
C SER A 454 -7.86 -14.90 -4.33
N TRP A 455 -6.93 -15.11 -5.25
CA TRP A 455 -7.12 -14.88 -6.68
C TRP A 455 -8.42 -15.46 -7.27
N PHE A 456 -8.83 -16.65 -6.81
CA PHE A 456 -9.98 -17.39 -7.34
C PHE A 456 -11.28 -17.21 -6.51
N GLY A 457 -11.27 -16.39 -5.46
CA GLY A 457 -12.43 -16.19 -4.60
C GLY A 457 -13.44 -15.18 -5.15
N CYS A 458 -14.60 -15.11 -4.48
CA CYS A 458 -15.69 -14.19 -4.80
C CYS A 458 -16.00 -13.33 -3.58
N TYR A 459 -16.13 -12.03 -3.81
CA TYR A 459 -16.05 -11.02 -2.76
C TYR A 459 -17.18 -10.00 -2.84
N THR A 460 -17.10 -8.95 -2.01
CA THR A 460 -17.85 -7.73 -2.33
C THR A 460 -17.26 -7.17 -3.62
N GLY A 461 -18.07 -6.53 -4.46
CA GLY A 461 -17.52 -5.97 -5.68
C GLY A 461 -16.62 -4.74 -5.45
N GLY A 462 -16.63 -4.16 -4.24
CA GLY A 462 -15.62 -3.18 -3.82
C GLY A 462 -14.25 -3.82 -3.63
N LEU A 463 -14.19 -4.95 -2.91
CA LEU A 463 -12.96 -5.74 -2.75
C LEU A 463 -12.46 -6.28 -4.10
N ALA A 464 -13.35 -6.87 -4.90
CA ALA A 464 -12.96 -7.36 -6.23
C ALA A 464 -12.43 -6.25 -7.15
N TRP A 465 -13.05 -5.06 -7.11
CA TRP A 465 -12.57 -3.91 -7.87
C TRP A 465 -11.22 -3.40 -7.33
N SER A 466 -11.04 -3.29 -6.01
CA SER A 466 -9.79 -2.78 -5.45
C SER A 466 -8.60 -3.69 -5.69
N GLU A 467 -8.77 -5.01 -5.51
CA GLU A 467 -7.72 -6.00 -5.75
C GLU A 467 -7.48 -6.21 -7.24
N GLY A 468 -8.56 -6.29 -8.04
CA GLY A 468 -8.43 -6.50 -9.48
C GLY A 468 -7.79 -5.30 -10.18
N TRP A 469 -8.10 -4.07 -9.71
CA TRP A 469 -7.38 -2.87 -10.12
C TRP A 469 -5.90 -2.96 -9.75
N ALA A 470 -5.57 -3.29 -8.50
CA ALA A 470 -4.19 -3.36 -8.02
C ALA A 470 -3.36 -4.37 -8.82
N THR A 471 -3.90 -5.56 -9.08
CA THR A 471 -3.23 -6.57 -9.91
C THR A 471 -3.01 -6.05 -11.34
N TYR A 472 -4.07 -5.59 -12.03
CA TYR A 472 -3.94 -5.05 -13.40
C TYR A 472 -2.94 -3.87 -13.45
N SER A 473 -3.07 -2.95 -12.49
CA SER A 473 -2.26 -1.75 -12.35
C SER A 473 -0.78 -2.10 -12.21
N GLY A 474 -0.48 -3.09 -11.37
CA GLY A 474 0.88 -3.55 -11.15
C GLY A 474 1.46 -4.28 -12.36
N GLN A 475 0.75 -5.29 -12.87
CA GLN A 475 1.20 -6.08 -14.01
C GLN A 475 1.37 -5.24 -15.28
N SER A 476 0.45 -4.30 -15.53
CA SER A 476 0.52 -3.43 -16.74
C SER A 476 1.67 -2.42 -16.65
N SER A 477 2.12 -2.10 -15.43
CA SER A 477 3.30 -1.29 -15.18
C SER A 477 4.60 -2.09 -15.33
N LEU A 478 4.58 -3.38 -15.00
CA LEU A 478 5.70 -4.30 -15.25
C LEU A 478 5.80 -4.69 -16.73
N GLY A 479 4.70 -4.64 -17.48
CA GLY A 479 4.63 -5.18 -18.84
C GLY A 479 4.75 -6.71 -18.85
N ASN A 480 4.28 -7.37 -17.79
CA ASN A 480 4.33 -8.82 -17.61
C ASN A 480 2.92 -9.34 -17.35
N THR A 481 2.52 -10.40 -18.06
CA THR A 481 1.20 -11.05 -17.88
C THR A 481 1.15 -11.94 -16.63
N THR A 482 2.30 -12.33 -16.09
CA THR A 482 2.38 -13.30 -14.99
C THR A 482 2.56 -12.61 -13.66
N TYR A 483 1.52 -12.65 -12.84
CA TYR A 483 1.61 -12.33 -11.42
C TYR A 483 2.29 -13.48 -10.69
N CYS A 484 3.38 -13.21 -9.97
CA CYS A 484 4.06 -14.18 -9.11
C CYS A 484 4.23 -13.65 -7.69
N ASP A 485 3.82 -14.48 -6.74
CA ASP A 485 4.03 -14.35 -5.30
C ASP A 485 4.76 -15.62 -4.87
N THR A 486 6.07 -15.46 -4.64
CA THR A 486 6.94 -16.54 -4.23
C THR A 486 6.97 -16.60 -2.71
N PRO A 487 6.89 -17.81 -2.11
CA PRO A 487 6.76 -17.95 -0.69
C PRO A 487 7.97 -17.34 -0.01
N GLY A 488 7.71 -16.41 0.91
CA GLY A 488 8.67 -16.02 1.91
C GLY A 488 9.07 -17.15 2.83
N VAL A 489 10.01 -16.87 3.74
CA VAL A 489 10.45 -17.85 4.75
C VAL A 489 9.24 -18.28 5.60
N GLY A 490 8.68 -19.46 5.30
CA GLY A 490 7.54 -20.03 6.02
C GLY A 490 6.31 -20.35 5.16
N ASP A 491 6.23 -19.89 3.90
CA ASP A 491 5.14 -20.24 3.00
C ASP A 491 5.41 -21.50 2.16
N SER A 492 4.33 -22.20 1.79
CA SER A 492 4.41 -23.58 1.32
C SER A 492 4.28 -23.79 -0.20
N ALA A 493 4.02 -22.74 -0.99
CA ALA A 493 3.96 -22.86 -2.45
C ALA A 493 4.13 -21.52 -3.18
N ASN A 494 4.87 -21.53 -4.29
CA ASN A 494 4.88 -20.46 -5.29
C ASN A 494 3.48 -20.32 -5.89
N PHE A 495 2.92 -19.11 -5.83
CA PHE A 495 1.71 -18.74 -6.52
C PHE A 495 2.09 -17.90 -7.74
N CYS A 496 2.01 -18.49 -8.94
CA CYS A 496 2.14 -17.75 -10.19
C CYS A 496 0.92 -17.98 -11.07
N VAL A 497 0.32 -16.90 -11.57
CA VAL A 497 -0.86 -16.94 -12.45
C VAL A 497 -0.67 -15.98 -13.61
N ASN A 498 -1.14 -16.41 -14.80
CA ASN A 498 -1.20 -15.53 -15.96
C ASN A 498 -2.53 -14.77 -15.93
N VAL A 499 -2.45 -13.44 -15.78
CA VAL A 499 -3.60 -12.52 -15.74
C VAL A 499 -4.39 -12.54 -17.05
N GLU A 500 -3.76 -12.75 -18.19
CA GLU A 500 -4.42 -12.84 -19.52
C GLU A 500 -5.38 -14.04 -19.59
N THR A 501 -4.95 -15.21 -19.10
CA THR A 501 -5.69 -16.47 -19.33
C THR A 501 -6.64 -16.88 -18.20
N THR A 502 -6.66 -16.13 -17.09
CA THR A 502 -7.35 -16.59 -15.88
C THR A 502 -8.73 -15.98 -15.70
N THR A 503 -9.78 -16.72 -16.08
CA THR A 503 -11.15 -16.37 -15.66
C THR A 503 -11.41 -16.85 -14.23
N GLY A 504 -11.88 -15.94 -13.37
CA GLY A 504 -12.16 -16.23 -11.96
C GLY A 504 -13.14 -17.40 -11.78
N ASN A 505 -12.97 -18.20 -10.72
CA ASN A 505 -13.81 -19.36 -10.41
C ASN A 505 -15.17 -18.99 -9.79
N CYS A 506 -15.62 -17.75 -9.92
CA CYS A 506 -16.96 -17.35 -9.53
C CYS A 506 -17.98 -18.03 -10.45
N ARG A 507 -18.49 -19.19 -10.00
CA ARG A 507 -19.31 -20.11 -10.78
C ARG A 507 -20.72 -19.61 -11.08
N ASP A 508 -21.16 -18.51 -10.49
CA ASP A 508 -22.45 -17.90 -10.80
C ASP A 508 -22.31 -16.97 -12.02
N ALA A 509 -23.16 -17.18 -13.03
CA ALA A 509 -23.03 -16.68 -14.40
C ALA A 509 -23.13 -15.14 -14.59
N THR A 510 -23.18 -14.36 -13.50
CA THR A 510 -23.27 -12.87 -13.50
C THR A 510 -22.36 -12.25 -12.43
N VAL A 511 -21.31 -12.97 -12.00
CA VAL A 511 -20.58 -12.70 -10.73
C VAL A 511 -19.11 -12.36 -10.96
N GLY A 512 -18.65 -12.21 -12.21
CA GLY A 512 -17.28 -11.79 -12.53
C GLY A 512 -16.92 -10.45 -11.90
N THR A 513 -17.90 -9.56 -11.70
CA THR A 513 -17.69 -8.27 -11.02
C THR A 513 -17.30 -8.38 -9.54
N THR A 514 -17.35 -9.59 -8.97
CA THR A 514 -16.96 -9.88 -7.59
C THR A 514 -15.72 -10.77 -7.49
N GLY A 515 -15.11 -11.14 -8.62
CA GLY A 515 -13.85 -11.87 -8.65
C GLY A 515 -12.71 -10.93 -9.02
N GLU A 516 -11.66 -10.93 -8.20
CA GLU A 516 -10.43 -10.18 -8.47
C GLU A 516 -9.84 -10.54 -9.84
N ALA A 517 -9.66 -11.83 -10.11
CA ALA A 517 -9.11 -12.31 -11.37
C ALA A 517 -9.92 -11.81 -12.57
N SER A 518 -11.26 -11.93 -12.54
CA SER A 518 -12.12 -11.44 -13.61
C SER A 518 -11.98 -9.94 -13.86
N VAL A 519 -11.83 -9.12 -12.80
CA VAL A 519 -11.60 -7.69 -12.95
C VAL A 519 -10.23 -7.42 -13.57
N ALA A 520 -9.17 -8.02 -13.01
CA ALA A 520 -7.80 -7.82 -13.48
C ALA A 520 -7.63 -8.24 -14.94
N SER A 521 -8.10 -9.45 -15.30
CA SER A 521 -8.04 -9.99 -16.65
C SER A 521 -8.86 -9.16 -17.64
N SER A 522 -10.06 -8.71 -17.25
CA SER A 522 -10.87 -7.86 -18.15
C SER A 522 -10.23 -6.50 -18.45
N LEU A 523 -9.45 -5.94 -17.53
CA LEU A 523 -8.68 -4.72 -17.79
C LEU A 523 -7.41 -5.02 -18.57
N TRP A 524 -6.83 -6.20 -18.36
CA TRP A 524 -5.66 -6.69 -19.09
C TRP A 524 -5.95 -6.81 -20.60
N ASP A 525 -7.02 -7.51 -20.99
CA ASP A 525 -7.42 -7.67 -22.40
C ASP A 525 -7.77 -6.33 -23.09
N VAL A 526 -8.14 -5.30 -22.33
CA VAL A 526 -8.33 -3.96 -22.89
C VAL A 526 -6.97 -3.29 -23.18
N TYR A 527 -5.96 -3.61 -22.36
CA TYR A 527 -4.62 -3.05 -22.37
C TYR A 527 -3.73 -3.66 -23.45
N ASP A 528 -3.60 -4.99 -23.49
CA ASP A 528 -2.66 -5.69 -24.36
C ASP A 528 -3.29 -6.20 -25.65
N ASN A 529 -2.50 -6.87 -26.49
CA ASN A 529 -3.01 -7.53 -27.70
C ASN A 529 -3.08 -9.04 -27.46
N LEU A 530 -3.80 -9.75 -28.35
CA LEU A 530 -3.93 -11.21 -28.50
C LEU A 530 -2.60 -12.01 -28.61
N GLY A 531 -1.53 -11.67 -27.88
CA GLY A 531 -0.15 -12.15 -28.00
C GLY A 531 0.06 -13.64 -27.66
N GLY A 532 -0.92 -14.50 -27.92
CA GLY A 532 -0.96 -15.91 -27.57
C GLY A 532 -2.32 -16.35 -26.99
N ASP A 533 -3.20 -15.39 -26.71
CA ASP A 533 -4.49 -15.63 -26.06
C ASP A 533 -5.43 -16.59 -26.82
N PRO A 534 -5.96 -17.65 -26.17
CA PRO A 534 -7.06 -18.45 -26.74
C PRO A 534 -8.43 -17.75 -26.78
N HIS A 535 -8.65 -16.59 -26.12
CA HIS A 535 -9.97 -15.96 -26.08
C HIS A 535 -10.31 -15.24 -27.40
N PRO A 536 -11.35 -15.66 -28.15
CA PRO A 536 -11.70 -15.09 -29.45
C PRO A 536 -12.36 -13.68 -29.37
N ARG A 537 -12.50 -13.16 -28.15
CA ARG A 537 -13.18 -11.90 -27.82
C ARG A 537 -12.22 -10.81 -27.34
N ASP A 538 -10.98 -11.15 -27.00
CA ASP A 538 -9.92 -10.16 -26.86
C ASP A 538 -9.61 -9.58 -28.25
N ARG A 539 -9.94 -8.29 -28.44
CA ARG A 539 -9.82 -7.59 -29.72
C ARG A 539 -9.32 -6.16 -29.54
N LEU A 540 -8.98 -5.79 -28.32
CA LEU A 540 -8.45 -4.48 -27.99
C LEU A 540 -6.94 -4.60 -27.81
N ALA A 541 -6.28 -3.44 -27.77
CA ALA A 541 -4.84 -3.25 -27.58
C ALA A 541 -4.60 -1.76 -27.36
N LEU A 542 -5.36 -1.19 -26.42
CA LEU A 542 -5.49 0.26 -26.27
C LEU A 542 -4.38 0.84 -25.39
N GLY A 543 -3.56 -0.02 -24.78
CA GLY A 543 -2.63 0.36 -23.74
C GLY A 543 -3.35 0.92 -22.52
N ARG A 544 -2.61 1.63 -21.66
CA ARG A 544 -3.12 2.11 -20.36
C ARG A 544 -3.96 3.38 -20.47
N GLY A 545 -3.92 4.09 -21.61
CA GLY A 545 -4.43 5.46 -21.73
C GLY A 545 -5.92 5.61 -21.45
N GLN A 546 -6.78 4.84 -22.14
CA GLN A 546 -8.23 4.93 -21.96
C GLN A 546 -8.70 4.33 -20.63
N ILE A 547 -8.04 3.28 -20.16
CA ILE A 547 -8.29 2.69 -18.83
C ILE A 547 -7.97 3.73 -17.75
N TRP A 548 -6.81 4.38 -17.83
CA TRP A 548 -6.39 5.43 -16.91
C TRP A 548 -7.32 6.65 -16.94
N ASP A 549 -7.70 7.11 -18.14
CA ASP A 549 -8.64 8.21 -18.29
C ASP A 549 -10.00 7.90 -17.64
N THR A 550 -10.53 6.69 -17.85
CA THR A 550 -11.75 6.23 -17.17
C THR A 550 -11.56 6.17 -15.65
N PHE A 551 -10.41 5.66 -15.17
CA PHE A 551 -10.12 5.56 -13.75
C PHE A 551 -10.08 6.93 -13.06
N VAL A 552 -9.36 7.89 -13.64
CA VAL A 552 -9.19 9.25 -13.10
C VAL A 552 -10.49 10.05 -13.23
N ASN A 553 -11.05 10.10 -14.44
CA ASN A 553 -12.13 11.03 -14.80
C ASN A 553 -13.54 10.43 -14.72
N GLY A 554 -13.67 9.14 -14.38
CA GLY A 554 -14.95 8.41 -14.31
C GLY A 554 -15.83 8.69 -13.08
N GLY A 555 -15.44 9.63 -12.22
CA GLY A 555 -16.17 9.90 -10.97
C GLY A 555 -15.92 8.84 -9.89
N THR A 556 -16.93 8.49 -9.11
CA THR A 556 -16.80 7.46 -8.05
C THR A 556 -16.89 6.07 -8.65
N LEU A 557 -15.85 5.25 -8.46
CA LEU A 557 -15.75 3.89 -8.98
C LEU A 557 -15.72 2.92 -7.80
N ASN A 558 -16.88 2.42 -7.37
CA ASN A 558 -16.97 1.50 -6.24
C ASN A 558 -16.96 0.03 -6.66
N HIS A 559 -17.10 -0.22 -7.96
CA HIS A 559 -17.35 -1.54 -8.52
C HIS A 559 -16.96 -1.56 -10.00
N MET A 560 -16.66 -2.74 -10.56
CA MET A 560 -16.34 -2.88 -12.00
C MET A 560 -17.44 -2.33 -12.92
N MET A 561 -18.71 -2.50 -12.55
CA MET A 561 -19.83 -1.90 -13.30
C MET A 561 -19.82 -0.37 -13.30
N ASP A 562 -19.31 0.29 -12.25
CA ASP A 562 -19.15 1.74 -12.25
C ASP A 562 -18.07 2.16 -13.24
N PHE A 563 -16.98 1.40 -13.34
CA PHE A 563 -15.94 1.60 -14.34
C PHE A 563 -16.49 1.44 -15.76
N ILE A 564 -17.27 0.40 -16.04
CA ILE A 564 -17.92 0.20 -17.34
C ILE A 564 -18.86 1.37 -17.69
N ASN A 565 -19.70 1.80 -16.74
CA ASN A 565 -20.59 2.94 -16.97
C ASN A 565 -19.80 4.22 -17.22
N ALA A 566 -18.70 4.43 -16.49
CA ALA A 566 -17.81 5.55 -16.71
C ALA A 566 -17.14 5.48 -18.08
N TRP A 567 -16.67 4.31 -18.51
CA TRP A 567 -16.06 4.10 -19.83
C TRP A 567 -16.98 4.58 -20.96
N PHE A 568 -18.24 4.15 -20.95
CA PHE A 568 -19.23 4.60 -21.95
C PHE A 568 -19.58 6.09 -21.80
N ALA A 569 -19.66 6.60 -20.57
CA ALA A 569 -19.92 8.02 -20.33
C ALA A 569 -18.77 8.92 -20.80
N ARG A 570 -17.53 8.42 -20.81
CA ARG A 570 -16.36 9.09 -21.37
C ARG A 570 -16.39 9.13 -22.90
N GLY A 571 -17.22 8.32 -23.55
CA GLY A 571 -17.34 8.26 -25.00
C GLY A 571 -16.10 7.65 -25.65
N HIS A 572 -15.46 6.70 -24.98
CA HIS A 572 -14.43 5.88 -25.61
C HIS A 572 -15.05 5.09 -26.77
N ASP A 573 -14.39 5.09 -27.92
CA ASP A 573 -14.77 4.24 -29.06
C ASP A 573 -14.65 2.75 -28.67
N TYR A 574 -15.11 1.84 -29.52
CA TYR A 574 -15.00 0.37 -29.36
C TYR A 574 -16.01 -0.32 -28.42
N ASP A 575 -17.23 0.22 -28.31
CA ASP A 575 -18.29 -0.35 -27.47
C ASP A 575 -18.49 -1.86 -27.61
N SER A 576 -18.54 -2.37 -28.84
CA SER A 576 -18.78 -3.79 -29.10
C SER A 576 -17.63 -4.68 -28.64
N ALA A 577 -16.39 -4.32 -28.98
CA ALA A 577 -15.20 -5.05 -28.59
C ALA A 577 -14.97 -5.01 -27.07
N PHE A 578 -15.18 -3.85 -26.44
CA PHE A 578 -15.09 -3.72 -24.98
C PHE A 578 -16.16 -4.59 -24.29
N ARG A 579 -17.42 -4.58 -24.78
CA ARG A 579 -18.48 -5.45 -24.24
C ARG A 579 -18.15 -6.94 -24.43
N ASP A 580 -17.54 -7.32 -25.55
CA ASP A 580 -17.14 -8.70 -25.80
C ASP A 580 -16.11 -9.18 -24.76
N ILE A 581 -15.08 -8.39 -24.45
CA ILE A 581 -14.12 -8.67 -23.37
C ILE A 581 -14.84 -8.80 -22.02
N MET A 582 -15.71 -7.85 -21.70
CA MET A 582 -16.45 -7.88 -20.42
C MET A 582 -17.36 -9.11 -20.29
N ARG A 583 -17.92 -9.61 -21.40
CA ARG A 583 -18.71 -10.87 -21.40
C ARG A 583 -17.82 -12.09 -21.21
N ASP A 584 -16.65 -12.10 -21.86
CA ASP A 584 -15.68 -13.19 -21.76
C ASP A 584 -15.26 -13.43 -20.29
N HIS A 585 -14.99 -12.35 -19.56
CA HIS A 585 -14.68 -12.37 -18.13
C HIS A 585 -15.90 -12.43 -17.20
N ARG A 586 -17.10 -12.64 -17.75
CA ARG A 586 -18.38 -12.72 -17.02
C ARG A 586 -18.69 -11.49 -16.16
N ILE A 587 -18.15 -10.33 -16.55
CA ILE A 587 -18.47 -9.03 -15.96
C ILE A 587 -19.86 -8.59 -16.44
N LEU A 588 -20.11 -8.69 -17.75
CA LEU A 588 -21.44 -8.52 -18.33
C LEU A 588 -22.09 -9.88 -18.53
N ALA A 589 -23.40 -9.95 -18.35
CA ALA A 589 -24.17 -11.13 -18.71
C ALA A 589 -24.00 -11.42 -20.21
N GLU A 590 -23.86 -12.70 -20.56
CA GLU A 590 -24.07 -13.15 -21.93
C GLU A 590 -25.46 -12.69 -22.34
N ILE A 591 -25.53 -11.81 -23.34
CA ILE A 591 -26.80 -11.54 -23.98
C ILE A 591 -27.09 -12.83 -24.74
N SER A 592 -28.05 -13.60 -24.25
CA SER A 592 -28.64 -14.64 -25.08
C SER A 592 -29.09 -13.94 -26.36
N ASP A 593 -28.50 -14.31 -27.49
CA ASP A 593 -28.94 -13.91 -28.83
C ASP A 593 -30.40 -14.30 -29.12
N PHE A 594 -31.09 -14.88 -28.14
CA PHE A 594 -32.45 -15.35 -28.18
C PHE A 594 -33.29 -14.71 -27.08
N VAL A 595 -34.47 -14.25 -27.46
CA VAL A 595 -35.58 -14.03 -26.53
C VAL A 595 -36.47 -15.27 -26.51
N THR A 596 -36.97 -15.66 -25.33
CA THR A 596 -38.04 -16.64 -25.21
C THR A 596 -39.33 -15.92 -24.87
N VAL A 597 -40.34 -16.04 -25.73
CA VAL A 597 -41.68 -15.50 -25.51
C VAL A 597 -42.62 -16.66 -25.22
N GLU A 598 -43.11 -16.68 -23.97
CA GLU A 598 -44.11 -17.63 -23.49
C GLU A 598 -45.38 -16.87 -23.12
N ILE A 599 -46.47 -17.16 -23.83
CA ILE A 599 -47.78 -16.56 -23.56
C ILE A 599 -48.83 -17.68 -23.49
N ASP A 600 -49.28 -17.93 -22.27
CA ASP A 600 -50.48 -18.72 -22.01
C ASP A 600 -51.72 -17.87 -22.26
N HIS A 601 -52.63 -18.34 -23.11
CA HIS A 601 -53.88 -17.63 -23.37
C HIS A 601 -55.06 -18.53 -23.68
N THR A 602 -56.26 -18.02 -23.38
CA THR A 602 -57.53 -18.65 -23.78
C THR A 602 -58.10 -18.07 -25.08
N TYR A 603 -57.40 -17.10 -25.67
CA TYR A 603 -57.79 -16.46 -26.92
C TYR A 603 -57.78 -17.46 -28.09
N ARG A 604 -58.76 -17.34 -28.98
CA ARG A 604 -58.90 -18.17 -30.19
C ARG A 604 -58.65 -17.28 -31.41
N GLY A 605 -57.42 -17.32 -31.92
CA GLY A 605 -56.95 -16.52 -33.06
C GLY A 605 -55.42 -16.44 -33.06
N ASP A 606 -54.85 -15.83 -34.11
CA ASP A 606 -53.40 -15.68 -34.24
C ASP A 606 -52.87 -14.73 -33.16
N LEU A 607 -51.89 -15.19 -32.38
CA LEU A 607 -51.18 -14.34 -31.44
C LEU A 607 -49.97 -13.74 -32.16
N VAL A 608 -49.90 -12.41 -32.21
CA VAL A 608 -48.80 -11.66 -32.81
C VAL A 608 -48.14 -10.83 -31.71
N VAL A 609 -46.83 -11.01 -31.55
CA VAL A 609 -46.01 -10.27 -30.58
C VAL A 609 -44.91 -9.55 -31.36
N ASP A 610 -44.77 -8.26 -31.13
CA ASP A 610 -43.62 -7.51 -31.61
C ASP A 610 -42.60 -7.48 -30.46
N VAL A 611 -41.49 -8.20 -30.63
CA VAL A 611 -40.35 -8.17 -29.71
C VAL A 611 -39.47 -7.00 -30.12
N GLY A 612 -39.16 -6.10 -29.19
CA GLY A 612 -38.27 -4.98 -29.44
C GLY A 612 -37.05 -4.94 -28.50
N VAL A 613 -35.95 -4.38 -29.00
CA VAL A 613 -34.77 -4.02 -28.18
C VAL A 613 -34.76 -2.50 -27.99
N GLY A 614 -34.53 -2.04 -26.75
CA GLY A 614 -34.50 -0.62 -26.38
C GLY A 614 -35.82 -0.11 -25.78
N ASN A 615 -36.18 1.14 -26.09
CA ASN A 615 -37.37 1.79 -25.53
C ASN A 615 -38.65 1.14 -26.08
N PRO A 616 -39.60 0.67 -25.23
CA PRO A 616 -40.84 0.04 -25.68
C PRO A 616 -41.74 0.95 -26.54
N ASP A 617 -41.67 2.27 -26.36
CA ASP A 617 -42.44 3.24 -27.16
C ASP A 617 -41.76 3.59 -28.50
N ALA A 618 -40.47 3.26 -28.64
CA ALA A 618 -39.66 3.53 -29.82
C ALA A 618 -38.47 2.54 -29.90
N PRO A 619 -38.73 1.27 -30.25
CA PRO A 619 -37.69 0.25 -30.19
C PRO A 619 -36.64 0.47 -31.29
N LEU A 620 -35.36 0.32 -30.94
CA LEU A 620 -34.22 0.43 -31.88
C LEU A 620 -34.25 -0.70 -32.91
N TYR A 621 -34.77 -1.85 -32.49
CA TYR A 621 -35.02 -3.02 -33.30
C TYR A 621 -36.38 -3.59 -32.92
N SER A 622 -37.18 -4.03 -33.89
CA SER A 622 -38.34 -4.85 -33.60
C SER A 622 -38.49 -6.01 -34.58
N LYS A 623 -38.90 -7.15 -34.06
CA LYS A 623 -39.19 -8.36 -34.82
C LYS A 623 -40.57 -8.86 -34.45
N ARG A 624 -41.40 -9.05 -35.48
CA ARG A 624 -42.73 -9.64 -35.33
C ARG A 624 -42.64 -11.16 -35.27
N ILE A 625 -43.11 -11.74 -34.18
CA ILE A 625 -43.20 -13.18 -33.95
C ILE A 625 -44.67 -13.58 -33.79
N TRP A 626 -45.06 -14.76 -34.26
CA TRP A 626 -46.46 -15.22 -34.22
C TRP A 626 -46.56 -16.73 -34.39
N ASN A 627 -47.59 -17.36 -33.81
CA ASN A 627 -47.69 -18.82 -33.71
C ASN A 627 -48.03 -19.56 -35.03
N ARG A 628 -48.36 -18.88 -36.15
CA ARG A 628 -48.67 -19.43 -37.51
C ARG A 628 -49.67 -20.60 -37.62
N ALA A 629 -50.11 -21.19 -36.50
CA ALA A 629 -51.02 -22.31 -36.44
C ALA A 629 -52.45 -21.77 -36.30
N GLY A 630 -53.09 -21.50 -37.43
CA GLY A 630 -54.48 -21.06 -37.43
C GLY A 630 -55.40 -22.08 -36.75
N GLY A 631 -56.14 -21.63 -35.73
CA GLY A 631 -57.45 -22.21 -35.37
C GLY A 631 -57.59 -22.89 -34.01
N GLY A 632 -56.55 -23.02 -33.19
CA GLY A 632 -56.60 -23.55 -31.81
C GLY A 632 -56.35 -22.49 -30.74
N ALA A 633 -56.77 -22.72 -29.49
CA ALA A 633 -56.25 -21.96 -28.34
C ALA A 633 -54.87 -22.53 -28.01
N ASP A 634 -53.88 -22.17 -28.82
CA ASP A 634 -52.52 -22.69 -28.71
C ASP A 634 -51.64 -21.63 -28.06
N ASN A 635 -51.03 -21.96 -26.91
CA ASN A 635 -50.06 -21.10 -26.24
C ASN A 635 -48.93 -20.70 -27.21
N LEU A 636 -48.42 -19.48 -27.09
CA LEU A 636 -47.23 -19.06 -27.83
C LEU A 636 -46.00 -19.48 -27.02
N TYR A 637 -45.20 -20.39 -27.55
CA TYR A 637 -43.87 -20.69 -27.03
C TYR A 637 -42.87 -20.59 -28.17
N ILE A 638 -42.21 -19.44 -28.26
CA ILE A 638 -41.29 -19.12 -29.35
C ILE A 638 -39.97 -18.64 -28.77
N GLN A 639 -38.87 -19.28 -29.20
CA GLN A 639 -37.53 -18.78 -29.00
C GLN A 639 -37.04 -18.14 -30.29
N GLU A 640 -36.71 -16.85 -30.26
CA GLU A 640 -36.39 -16.07 -31.45
C GLU A 640 -35.07 -15.35 -31.32
N SER A 641 -34.26 -15.47 -32.37
CA SER A 641 -32.98 -14.78 -32.40
C SER A 641 -33.19 -13.28 -32.62
N ILE A 642 -32.50 -12.51 -31.77
CA ILE A 642 -32.35 -11.06 -31.83
C ILE A 642 -30.91 -10.66 -32.20
N ALA A 643 -30.08 -11.58 -32.69
CA ALA A 643 -28.71 -11.29 -33.12
C ALA A 643 -28.62 -10.24 -34.24
N ASP A 644 -29.70 -10.06 -35.01
CA ASP A 644 -29.80 -9.04 -36.06
C ASP A 644 -30.22 -7.65 -35.53
N ALA A 645 -30.46 -7.51 -34.22
CA ALA A 645 -30.78 -6.21 -33.64
C ALA A 645 -29.55 -5.30 -33.75
N PRO A 646 -29.66 -4.07 -34.31
CA PRO A 646 -28.62 -3.06 -34.14
C PRO A 646 -28.32 -2.89 -32.65
N GLU A 647 -27.03 -2.98 -32.32
CA GLU A 647 -26.51 -2.79 -30.95
C GLU A 647 -26.88 -1.42 -30.37
#